data_AF-A0A9N8DPB1-F1
#
_entry.id   AF-A0A9N8DPB1-F1
#
_cell.length_a   1.000
_cell.length_b   1.000
_cell.length_c   1.000
_cell.angle_alpha   90.00
_cell.angle_beta   90.00
_cell.angle_gamma   90.00
#
_symmetry.space_group_name_H-M   'P 1'
#
loop_
_entity.id
_entity.type
_entity.pdbx_description
1 polymer ?
#
loop_
_entity_poly.entity_id
_entity_poly.type
_entity_poly.pdbx_seq_one_letter_code
_entity_poly.pdbx_strand_id
1 'polypeptide(L)'
;MRIPSAVVVGAIVSPVLLASPSRAFSSPSLATTSRPAARPSQLCLSNAVADFLSPFKSLLPEQQSNSLPVVKPNNNRDNNVAVQFFEYLNDNNLDAALELISDSEEVEWDECTFYQTCIGKQAVERRLRLQSETTSFRERSICVDNVAVDGTRNTIGVLFHRNDKKTGTTIPNSRGCAMFQLLEGQQQQPKKIQRVVLVTEPTVRGGETGLNILSQASKVMDVTGYNPEAIEQESRRKTRQPTTKSTTKAPLSPPEQYFDAWNRRDMTAAVQVFADDNIKYEDTAFPEPFVGKQKLKEHLIKCSNAFPASFQIVIDTVAIDTNSCSGMAEWHFENGEGEALPFTQGCSFYKLDNKAQKIVEGIDFIEPAVVKPSGLSMFTDSLATKLSQEPVRWIPVLSWVAYMYIVFLSDGILPGANALQLEARTWEEVLNLSLNFFLVSPLLHLPFSPSVHPMLEGVFNLLLSWAAMFAGFLSDERPRKPNLLPMFPIVVGMQFLTSAFLLPYLAVRSSETTTSISDAAAVTKEELPVVAQVAGESPVLGALMGLVGSGSILWFFLGRAEEYGADFAVRYASFLDLLSIDRVGSSFLVDLAIFAAFQGWLVDDDLKRRGVSDGELALLERVAKYVPFFGLAAYLVLRPSLPEETGNRYQ
;
A
#
# COMPACT_ATOMS: atom_id res chain seq x y z
N MET A 1 -30.53 -45.23 -27.24
CA MET A 1 -31.56 -45.65 -26.26
C MET A 1 -32.49 -44.45 -26.09
N ARG A 2 -33.49 -44.32 -26.97
CA ARG A 2 -34.94 -44.41 -26.70
C ARG A 2 -35.45 -43.47 -25.58
N ILE A 3 -36.13 -42.42 -26.03
CA ILE A 3 -37.18 -41.62 -25.37
C ILE A 3 -38.21 -42.53 -24.66
N PRO A 4 -38.93 -42.08 -23.61
CA PRO A 4 -40.25 -41.37 -23.76
C PRO A 4 -40.43 -40.27 -22.68
N SER A 5 -41.40 -39.35 -22.60
CA SER A 5 -42.55 -38.88 -23.40
C SER A 5 -43.08 -37.63 -22.65
N ALA A 6 -43.25 -36.49 -23.30
CA ALA A 6 -44.54 -35.83 -23.58
C ALA A 6 -45.66 -35.99 -22.52
N VAL A 7 -46.07 -34.85 -21.91
CA VAL A 7 -47.48 -34.57 -21.57
C VAL A 7 -47.79 -33.09 -21.83
N VAL A 8 -48.84 -32.90 -22.62
CA VAL A 8 -49.53 -31.67 -23.05
C VAL A 8 -50.73 -31.43 -22.13
N VAL A 9 -51.37 -30.25 -22.27
CA VAL A 9 -52.72 -29.81 -21.82
C VAL A 9 -52.60 -28.74 -20.72
N GLY A 10 -52.91 -27.46 -20.96
CA GLY A 10 -54.23 -26.88 -21.29
C GLY A 10 -54.91 -26.47 -19.97
N ALA A 11 -55.57 -25.34 -19.73
CA ALA A 11 -56.13 -24.30 -20.57
C ALA A 11 -56.46 -23.08 -19.67
N ILE A 12 -56.51 -21.89 -20.28
CA ILE A 12 -57.54 -20.83 -20.19
C ILE A 12 -58.23 -20.60 -18.83
N VAL A 13 -58.17 -19.35 -18.33
CA VAL A 13 -59.33 -18.45 -18.04
C VAL A 13 -58.79 -17.14 -17.41
N SER A 14 -58.90 -16.05 -18.17
CA SER A 14 -59.12 -14.67 -17.67
C SER A 14 -60.64 -14.42 -17.61
N PRO A 15 -61.17 -13.26 -17.17
CA PRO A 15 -60.60 -12.08 -16.49
C PRO A 15 -61.44 -11.67 -15.24
N VAL A 16 -61.23 -10.47 -14.65
CA VAL A 16 -62.26 -9.42 -14.37
C VAL A 16 -62.00 -8.59 -13.09
N LEU A 17 -61.77 -7.27 -13.31
CA LEU A 17 -62.22 -6.06 -12.56
C LEU A 17 -61.81 -5.87 -11.07
N LEU A 18 -61.55 -4.69 -10.50
CA LEU A 18 -61.87 -3.29 -10.81
C LEU A 18 -61.08 -2.34 -9.85
N ALA A 19 -60.90 -1.10 -10.32
CA ALA A 19 -60.99 0.17 -9.57
C ALA A 19 -59.78 0.73 -8.77
N SER A 20 -59.23 1.79 -9.38
CA SER A 20 -58.49 2.97 -8.93
C SER A 20 -59.14 3.78 -7.75
N PRO A 21 -58.73 5.03 -7.45
CA PRO A 21 -57.46 5.50 -6.86
C PRO A 21 -57.67 6.55 -5.72
N SER A 22 -56.58 7.20 -5.30
CA SER A 22 -56.47 8.60 -4.78
C SER A 22 -56.79 8.91 -3.30
N ARG A 23 -55.83 9.54 -2.61
CA ARG A 23 -55.86 11.00 -2.30
C ARG A 23 -54.65 11.46 -1.49
N ALA A 24 -54.21 12.68 -1.83
CA ALA A 24 -53.19 13.51 -1.21
C ALA A 24 -53.82 14.54 -0.23
N PHE A 25 -52.96 15.42 0.32
CA PHE A 25 -53.18 16.59 1.21
C PHE A 25 -53.29 16.25 2.70
N SER A 26 -52.72 16.99 3.67
CA SER A 26 -52.05 18.31 3.70
C SER A 26 -51.50 18.57 5.11
N SER A 27 -50.41 19.33 5.19
CA SER A 27 -49.91 20.01 6.40
C SER A 27 -50.78 21.20 6.84
N PRO A 28 -50.68 21.61 8.12
CA PRO A 28 -50.66 23.04 8.43
C PRO A 28 -49.57 23.44 9.45
N SER A 29 -49.41 24.76 9.54
CA SER A 29 -48.26 25.54 10.01
C SER A 29 -48.42 26.17 11.41
N LEU A 30 -47.27 26.50 12.01
CA LEU A 30 -46.94 27.63 12.91
C LEU A 30 -47.59 27.79 14.31
N ALA A 31 -46.73 27.82 15.33
CA ALA A 31 -46.78 28.80 16.42
C ALA A 31 -45.37 29.04 17.02
N THR A 32 -44.96 30.30 17.01
CA THR A 32 -43.68 30.84 17.50
C THR A 32 -43.78 31.20 18.99
N THR A 33 -42.81 30.76 19.81
CA THR A 33 -42.49 31.41 21.10
C THR A 33 -40.97 31.48 21.31
N SER A 34 -40.52 32.67 21.69
CA SER A 34 -39.12 33.09 21.82
C SER A 34 -38.56 32.87 23.23
N ARG A 35 -37.34 32.31 23.35
CA ARG A 35 -36.36 32.56 24.44
C ARG A 35 -34.95 32.06 24.03
N PRO A 36 -33.86 32.58 24.62
CA PRO A 36 -32.58 32.78 23.93
C PRO A 36 -31.56 31.63 24.05
N ALA A 37 -30.70 31.55 23.03
CA ALA A 37 -29.32 31.05 22.97
C ALA A 37 -28.93 29.79 23.79
N ALA A 38 -28.82 28.67 23.08
CA ALA A 38 -27.82 27.63 23.37
C ALA A 38 -27.17 27.21 22.04
N ARG A 39 -25.83 27.29 21.97
CA ARG A 39 -25.04 26.79 20.83
C ARG A 39 -25.30 25.28 20.67
N PRO A 40 -25.56 24.76 19.46
CA PRO A 40 -25.59 23.31 19.27
C PRO A 40 -24.19 22.76 19.47
N SER A 41 -24.12 21.76 20.35
CA SER A 41 -22.96 20.93 20.62
C SER A 41 -22.36 20.37 19.34
N GLN A 42 -21.04 20.45 19.21
CA GLN A 42 -20.27 19.66 18.26
C GLN A 42 -20.59 18.17 18.52
N LEU A 43 -21.36 17.56 17.64
CA LEU A 43 -21.44 16.11 17.53
C LEU A 43 -20.05 15.63 17.13
N CYS A 44 -19.38 14.99 18.09
CA CYS A 44 -17.99 14.54 17.99
C CYS A 44 -17.90 13.37 16.98
N LEU A 45 -17.63 13.69 15.71
CA LEU A 45 -17.33 12.73 14.64
C LEU A 45 -16.10 11.86 14.94
N SER A 46 -15.28 12.20 15.94
CA SER A 46 -14.12 11.39 16.36
C SER A 46 -14.52 10.03 16.95
N ASN A 47 -15.69 9.92 17.58
CA ASN A 47 -16.12 8.68 18.23
C ASN A 47 -16.63 7.65 17.21
N ALA A 48 -17.28 8.09 16.12
CA ALA A 48 -17.72 7.20 15.05
C ALA A 48 -16.55 6.55 14.28
N VAL A 49 -15.44 7.28 14.12
CA VAL A 49 -14.19 6.74 13.53
C VAL A 49 -13.58 5.67 14.44
N ALA A 50 -13.55 5.92 15.75
CA ALA A 50 -13.05 4.97 16.73
C ALA A 50 -13.93 3.71 16.81
N ASP A 51 -15.24 3.86 16.72
CA ASP A 51 -16.21 2.75 16.77
C ASP A 51 -16.20 1.92 15.49
N PHE A 52 -16.05 2.52 14.31
CA PHE A 52 -15.91 1.79 13.03
C PHE A 52 -14.60 0.99 12.95
N LEU A 53 -13.50 1.53 13.52
CA LEU A 53 -12.20 0.86 13.56
C LEU A 53 -12.03 -0.09 14.76
N SER A 54 -12.96 -0.07 15.72
CA SER A 54 -12.92 -0.92 16.92
C SER A 54 -12.85 -2.43 16.63
N PRO A 55 -13.55 -2.99 15.62
CA PRO A 55 -13.44 -4.42 15.29
C PRO A 55 -12.05 -4.78 14.77
N PHE A 56 -11.36 -3.84 14.12
CA PHE A 56 -9.98 -4.03 13.65
C PHE A 56 -8.97 -3.87 14.79
N LYS A 57 -9.22 -3.00 15.77
CA LYS A 57 -8.41 -2.89 16.99
C LYS A 57 -8.51 -4.14 17.87
N SER A 58 -9.66 -4.82 17.92
CA SER A 58 -9.82 -6.07 18.69
C SER A 58 -9.10 -7.28 18.09
N LEU A 59 -8.58 -7.18 16.86
CA LEU A 59 -7.70 -8.19 16.25
C LEU A 59 -6.24 -8.04 16.68
N LEU A 60 -5.91 -6.99 17.47
CA LEU A 60 -4.59 -6.77 18.06
C LEU A 60 -4.66 -7.13 19.55
N PRO A 61 -3.80 -8.04 20.06
CA PRO A 61 -3.80 -8.42 21.46
C PRO A 61 -3.40 -7.25 22.38
N GLU A 62 -4.04 -7.21 23.55
CA GLU A 62 -3.92 -6.18 24.58
C GLU A 62 -2.48 -6.08 25.13
N GLN A 63 -1.92 -4.86 25.13
CA GLN A 63 -0.52 -4.59 25.49
C GLN A 63 -0.32 -4.59 27.01
N GLN A 64 0.58 -5.43 27.53
CA GLN A 64 1.12 -5.27 28.88
C GLN A 64 2.36 -4.35 28.83
N SER A 65 2.25 -3.19 29.49
CA SER A 65 3.30 -2.18 29.57
C SER A 65 4.24 -2.44 30.75
N ASN A 66 5.51 -2.71 30.48
CA ASN A 66 6.60 -2.51 31.45
C ASN A 66 7.58 -1.50 30.86
N SER A 67 7.67 -0.32 31.46
CA SER A 67 8.64 0.72 31.07
C SER A 67 9.98 0.49 31.78
N LEU A 68 11.08 0.59 31.03
CA LEU A 68 12.46 0.44 31.50
C LEU A 68 13.28 1.67 31.11
N PRO A 69 14.42 1.94 31.81
CA PRO A 69 15.02 3.27 31.84
C PRO A 69 15.79 3.64 30.56
N VAL A 70 15.65 4.92 30.21
CA VAL A 70 16.25 5.65 29.09
C VAL A 70 17.77 5.77 29.25
N VAL A 71 18.53 5.41 28.20
CA VAL A 71 19.99 5.60 28.12
C VAL A 71 20.27 7.03 27.63
N LYS A 72 21.15 7.77 28.31
CA LYS A 72 21.46 9.17 27.98
C LYS A 72 22.40 9.29 26.75
N PRO A 73 22.24 10.34 25.92
CA PRO A 73 22.95 10.50 24.65
C PRO A 73 24.42 10.95 24.80
N ASN A 74 25.29 10.51 23.89
CA ASN A 74 26.73 10.79 23.81
C ASN A 74 27.04 11.85 22.72
N ASN A 75 28.01 12.74 22.96
CA ASN A 75 28.25 14.03 22.27
C ASN A 75 28.91 13.99 20.85
N ASN A 76 28.87 12.88 20.10
CA ASN A 76 29.59 12.75 18.82
C ASN A 76 28.69 12.91 17.56
N ARG A 77 27.56 13.61 17.68
CA ARG A 77 26.45 13.58 16.71
C ARG A 77 26.60 14.48 15.48
N ASP A 78 27.41 15.53 15.57
CA ASP A 78 27.23 16.71 14.71
C ASP A 78 27.63 16.54 13.22
N ASN A 79 28.14 15.37 12.79
CA ASN A 79 28.53 15.12 11.38
C ASN A 79 28.19 13.71 10.86
N ASN A 80 27.20 13.03 11.45
CA ASN A 80 26.82 11.68 11.04
C ASN A 80 25.64 11.70 10.05
N VAL A 81 25.86 11.23 8.81
CA VAL A 81 24.85 11.18 7.74
C VAL A 81 23.58 10.42 8.15
N ALA A 82 23.71 9.32 8.90
CA ALA A 82 22.55 8.53 9.37
C ALA A 82 21.74 9.27 10.45
N VAL A 83 22.42 10.03 11.32
CA VAL A 83 21.74 10.86 12.34
C VAL A 83 21.03 12.03 11.68
N GLN A 84 21.72 12.74 10.77
CA GLN A 84 21.13 13.84 9.97
C GLN A 84 19.92 13.35 9.16
N PHE A 85 19.99 12.15 8.60
CA PHE A 85 18.86 11.55 7.91
C PHE A 85 17.63 11.39 8.83
N PHE A 86 17.79 10.86 10.04
CA PHE A 86 16.69 10.76 11.00
C PHE A 86 16.19 12.12 11.49
N GLU A 87 17.07 13.12 11.62
CA GLU A 87 16.69 14.49 11.93
C GLU A 87 15.81 15.09 10.83
N TYR A 88 16.19 14.95 9.55
CA TYR A 88 15.37 15.39 8.43
C TYR A 88 14.02 14.66 8.37
N LEU A 89 13.97 13.36 8.68
CA LEU A 89 12.70 12.64 8.80
C LEU A 89 11.83 13.18 9.96
N ASN A 90 12.43 13.51 11.11
CA ASN A 90 11.73 14.08 12.25
C ASN A 90 11.16 15.47 11.94
N ASP A 91 11.90 16.27 11.17
CA ASP A 91 11.50 17.61 10.72
C ASP A 91 10.54 17.57 9.52
N ASN A 92 10.22 16.36 9.02
CA ASN A 92 9.40 16.14 7.83
C ASN A 92 9.97 16.82 6.57
N ASN A 93 11.29 17.02 6.52
CA ASN A 93 12.02 17.54 5.38
C ASN A 93 12.54 16.38 4.52
N LEU A 94 11.65 15.78 3.75
CA LEU A 94 11.97 14.59 2.96
C LEU A 94 12.95 14.87 1.83
N ASP A 95 12.91 16.06 1.22
CA ASP A 95 13.81 16.40 0.12
C ASP A 95 15.27 16.43 0.59
N ALA A 96 15.53 17.05 1.75
CA ALA A 96 16.86 17.01 2.38
C ALA A 96 17.28 15.59 2.78
N ALA A 97 16.35 14.77 3.28
CA ALA A 97 16.63 13.36 3.58
C ALA A 97 17.01 12.56 2.32
N LEU A 98 16.33 12.81 1.20
CA LEU A 98 16.58 12.14 -0.09
C LEU A 98 17.86 12.60 -0.78
N GLU A 99 18.35 13.80 -0.50
CA GLU A 99 19.67 14.28 -0.97
C GLU A 99 20.83 13.47 -0.37
N LEU A 100 20.66 12.96 0.86
CA LEU A 100 21.64 12.09 1.52
C LEU A 100 21.71 10.68 0.91
N ILE A 101 20.69 10.28 0.15
CA ILE A 101 20.62 8.97 -0.51
C ILE A 101 21.33 9.05 -1.88
N SER A 102 22.09 8.00 -2.18
CA SER A 102 22.79 7.84 -3.46
C SER A 102 21.82 7.87 -4.65
N ASP A 103 22.26 8.42 -5.77
CA ASP A 103 21.50 8.45 -7.02
C ASP A 103 21.70 7.17 -7.85
N SER A 104 22.42 6.18 -7.31
CA SER A 104 22.61 4.88 -7.95
C SER A 104 21.29 4.11 -8.05
N GLU A 105 21.11 3.39 -9.16
CA GLU A 105 20.00 2.43 -9.31
C GLU A 105 20.09 1.26 -8.33
N GLU A 106 21.27 1.04 -7.73
CA GLU A 106 21.56 -0.03 -6.78
C GLU A 106 21.24 0.31 -5.32
N VAL A 107 20.59 1.45 -5.04
CA VAL A 107 20.19 1.77 -3.66
C VAL A 107 19.23 0.72 -3.12
N GLU A 108 19.52 0.18 -1.94
CA GLU A 108 18.69 -0.82 -1.27
C GLU A 108 18.14 -0.27 0.05
N TRP A 109 16.83 -0.34 0.24
CA TRP A 109 16.17 0.03 1.48
C TRP A 109 15.28 -1.10 1.96
N ASP A 110 15.76 -1.83 2.97
CA ASP A 110 15.01 -2.91 3.60
C ASP A 110 14.49 -2.45 4.96
N GLU A 111 13.18 -2.30 5.05
CA GLU A 111 12.49 -2.12 6.32
C GLU A 111 11.74 -3.42 6.60
N CYS A 112 12.24 -4.23 7.54
CA CYS A 112 11.81 -5.62 7.73
C CYS A 112 10.32 -5.77 8.09
N THR A 113 9.65 -4.67 8.43
CA THR A 113 8.21 -4.64 8.67
C THR A 113 7.36 -4.60 7.38
N PHE A 114 7.99 -4.49 6.21
CA PHE A 114 7.37 -4.57 4.88
C PHE A 114 7.86 -5.81 4.11
N TYR A 115 6.98 -6.39 3.28
CA TYR A 115 7.33 -7.57 2.47
C TYR A 115 8.39 -7.26 1.41
N GLN A 116 8.27 -6.10 0.77
CA GLN A 116 9.13 -5.69 -0.33
C GLN A 116 10.15 -4.65 0.10
N THR A 117 11.41 -5.02 -0.08
CA THR A 117 12.58 -4.13 -0.09
C THR A 117 12.45 -3.15 -1.25
N CYS A 118 12.79 -1.88 -1.03
CA CYS A 118 12.81 -0.88 -2.10
C CYS A 118 14.17 -0.91 -2.79
N ILE A 119 14.15 -0.98 -4.12
CA ILE A 119 15.36 -0.94 -4.95
C ILE A 119 15.31 0.33 -5.79
N GLY A 120 16.40 1.10 -5.75
CA GLY A 120 16.56 2.38 -6.41
C GLY A 120 15.93 3.55 -5.65
N LYS A 121 16.51 4.74 -5.83
CA LYS A 121 16.10 5.97 -5.12
C LYS A 121 14.62 6.32 -5.28
N GLN A 122 14.02 6.09 -6.46
CA GLN A 122 12.60 6.38 -6.71
C GLN A 122 11.66 5.53 -5.85
N ALA A 123 11.98 4.24 -5.64
CA ALA A 123 11.17 3.37 -4.79
C ALA A 123 11.26 3.79 -3.32
N VAL A 124 12.45 4.20 -2.87
CA VAL A 124 12.68 4.72 -1.52
C VAL A 124 11.93 6.03 -1.30
N GLU A 125 12.04 6.98 -2.23
CA GLU A 125 11.28 8.23 -2.20
C GLU A 125 9.78 7.98 -2.09
N ARG A 126 9.24 7.11 -2.96
CA ARG A 126 7.83 6.74 -2.92
C ARG A 126 7.41 6.21 -1.55
N ARG A 127 8.22 5.32 -0.95
CA ARG A 127 7.94 4.74 0.36
C ARG A 127 7.93 5.80 1.46
N LEU A 128 8.97 6.63 1.54
CA LEU A 128 9.11 7.67 2.57
C LEU A 128 8.00 8.71 2.48
N ARG A 129 7.64 9.15 1.25
CA ARG A 129 6.53 10.08 1.04
C ARG A 129 5.19 9.48 1.47
N LEU A 130 4.90 8.21 1.16
CA LEU A 130 3.68 7.54 1.63
C LEU A 130 3.63 7.42 3.15
N GLN A 131 4.76 7.08 3.78
CA GLN A 131 4.84 7.02 5.25
C GLN A 131 4.59 8.40 5.87
N SER A 132 5.09 9.48 5.28
CA SER A 132 4.91 10.85 5.77
C SER A 132 3.46 11.36 5.81
N GLU A 133 2.57 10.75 5.02
CA GLU A 133 1.14 11.05 5.05
C GLU A 133 0.44 10.42 6.27
N THR A 134 1.05 9.43 6.92
CA THR A 134 0.45 8.74 8.05
C THR A 134 0.58 9.54 9.34
N THR A 135 -0.45 9.48 10.19
CA THR A 135 -0.42 10.08 11.53
C THR A 135 0.72 9.48 12.38
N SER A 136 0.93 8.16 12.27
CA SER A 136 2.03 7.45 12.93
C SER A 136 3.41 8.03 12.62
N PHE A 137 3.67 8.50 11.40
CA PHE A 137 4.93 9.15 11.06
C PHE A 137 4.98 10.60 11.56
N ARG A 138 3.88 11.35 11.43
CA ARG A 138 3.82 12.78 11.81
C ARG A 138 3.92 13.01 13.31
N GLU A 139 3.30 12.14 14.10
CA GLU A 139 3.21 12.28 15.56
C GLU A 139 4.35 11.57 16.30
N ARG A 140 5.23 10.84 15.61
CA ARG A 140 6.35 10.12 16.23
C ARG A 140 7.68 10.66 15.75
N SER A 141 8.64 10.76 16.65
CA SER A 141 10.02 11.14 16.35
C SER A 141 10.96 9.98 16.64
N ILE A 142 11.94 9.77 15.77
CA ILE A 142 13.03 8.82 15.96
C ILE A 142 14.09 9.48 16.84
N CYS A 143 14.37 8.88 17.99
CA CYS A 143 15.39 9.35 18.91
C CYS A 143 16.55 8.36 18.90
N VAL A 144 17.69 8.82 18.40
CA VAL A 144 18.92 8.03 18.38
C VAL A 144 19.42 7.82 19.82
N ASP A 145 19.64 6.57 20.20
CA ASP A 145 20.18 6.18 21.50
C ASP A 145 21.70 6.04 21.46
N ASN A 146 22.19 5.27 20.49
CA ASN A 146 23.62 5.01 20.32
C ASN A 146 23.97 4.79 18.84
N VAL A 147 25.25 4.98 18.49
CA VAL A 147 25.75 4.89 17.12
C VAL A 147 27.11 4.19 17.11
N ALA A 148 27.29 3.25 16.20
CA ALA A 148 28.56 2.61 15.88
C ALA A 148 29.01 3.05 14.48
N VAL A 149 30.03 3.91 14.38
CA VAL A 149 30.61 4.36 13.10
C VAL A 149 31.89 3.59 12.79
N ASP A 150 31.90 2.83 11.69
CA ASP A 150 33.09 2.16 11.17
C ASP A 150 33.56 2.82 9.88
N GLY A 151 34.58 3.66 10.00
CA GLY A 151 35.16 4.37 8.85
C GLY A 151 35.92 3.48 7.87
N THR A 152 36.33 2.27 8.28
CA THR A 152 37.08 1.34 7.42
C THR A 152 36.16 0.55 6.50
N ARG A 153 34.97 0.18 7.02
CA ARG A 153 33.95 -0.55 6.28
C ARG A 153 32.90 0.36 5.64
N ASN A 154 32.94 1.67 5.91
CA ASN A 154 31.94 2.65 5.49
C ASN A 154 30.52 2.32 5.98
N THR A 155 30.41 1.75 7.18
CA THR A 155 29.16 1.30 7.78
C THR A 155 28.84 2.08 9.04
N ILE A 156 27.55 2.39 9.25
CA ILE A 156 27.04 3.07 10.44
C ILE A 156 25.89 2.24 11.00
N GLY A 157 26.04 1.76 12.23
CA GLY A 157 24.95 1.16 12.99
C GLY A 157 24.30 2.18 13.91
N VAL A 158 22.98 2.27 13.90
CA VAL A 158 22.21 3.18 14.75
C VAL A 158 21.22 2.39 15.59
N LEU A 159 21.24 2.59 16.91
CA LEU A 159 20.22 2.16 17.84
C LEU A 159 19.30 3.35 18.14
N PHE A 160 17.98 3.16 18.09
CA PHE A 160 17.00 4.23 18.32
C PHE A 160 15.74 3.73 19.02
N HIS A 161 14.95 4.67 19.54
CA HIS A 161 13.56 4.48 19.96
C HIS A 161 12.66 5.55 19.36
N ARG A 162 11.34 5.42 19.55
CA ARG A 162 10.37 6.45 19.11
C ARG A 162 9.74 7.18 20.29
N ASN A 163 9.66 8.49 20.19
CA ASN A 163 8.92 9.35 21.12
C ASN A 163 7.69 9.92 20.43
N ASP A 164 6.61 10.08 21.19
CA ASP A 164 5.46 10.89 20.77
C ASP A 164 5.89 12.37 20.75
N LYS A 165 5.71 13.05 19.61
CA LYS A 165 6.13 14.45 19.43
C LYS A 165 5.34 15.43 20.29
N LYS A 166 4.10 15.11 20.65
CA LYS A 166 3.23 15.99 21.47
C LYS A 166 3.58 15.89 22.95
N THR A 167 3.79 14.68 23.45
CA THR A 167 4.03 14.44 24.88
C THR A 167 5.50 14.33 25.24
N GLY A 168 6.38 14.06 24.27
CA GLY A 168 7.79 13.76 24.48
C GLY A 168 8.04 12.41 25.16
N THR A 169 7.00 11.58 25.34
CA THR A 169 7.11 10.30 26.05
C THR A 169 7.56 9.19 25.11
N THR A 170 8.43 8.32 25.61
CA THR A 170 8.86 7.11 24.89
C THR A 170 7.71 6.15 24.67
N ILE A 171 7.53 5.76 23.41
CA ILE A 171 6.52 4.80 22.99
C ILE A 171 7.01 3.41 23.40
N PRO A 172 6.22 2.63 24.17
CA PRO A 172 6.58 1.27 24.52
C PRO A 172 6.79 0.41 23.28
N ASN A 173 7.76 -0.52 23.34
CA ASN A 173 8.08 -1.44 22.25
C ASN A 173 8.33 -0.74 20.89
N SER A 174 9.01 0.40 20.90
CA SER A 174 9.31 1.21 19.71
C SER A 174 10.80 1.31 19.36
N ARG A 175 11.64 0.57 20.07
CA ARG A 175 13.08 0.50 19.79
C ARG A 175 13.30 -0.19 18.46
N GLY A 176 14.39 0.19 17.82
CA GLY A 176 14.84 -0.45 16.60
C GLY A 176 16.30 -0.17 16.39
N CYS A 177 16.84 -0.80 15.36
CA CYS A 177 18.17 -0.55 14.88
C CYS A 177 18.16 -0.40 13.37
N ALA A 178 19.12 0.38 12.87
CA ALA A 178 19.29 0.63 11.45
C ALA A 178 20.77 0.53 11.08
N MET A 179 21.08 -0.36 10.14
CA MET A 179 22.40 -0.50 9.53
C MET A 179 22.43 0.32 8.25
N PHE A 180 23.37 1.25 8.14
CA PHE A 180 23.61 2.07 6.95
C PHE A 180 24.96 1.67 6.34
N GLN A 181 24.97 1.41 5.03
CA GLN A 181 26.22 1.35 4.26
C GLN A 181 26.31 2.59 3.37
N LEU A 182 27.48 3.21 3.35
CA LEU A 182 27.74 4.42 2.61
C LEU A 182 28.55 4.12 1.35
N LEU A 183 28.16 4.76 0.25
CA LEU A 183 28.97 4.78 -0.97
C LEU A 183 30.19 5.67 -0.75
N GLU A 184 31.36 5.19 -1.13
CA GLU A 184 32.60 5.96 -1.05
C GLU A 184 32.52 7.16 -2.01
N GLY A 185 32.57 8.37 -1.46
CA GLY A 185 32.54 9.59 -2.25
C GLY A 185 33.83 9.77 -3.04
N GLN A 186 33.74 10.25 -4.28
CA GLN A 186 34.93 10.77 -4.97
C GLN A 186 35.51 11.96 -4.20
N GLN A 187 36.83 12.20 -4.29
CA GLN A 187 37.52 13.26 -3.53
C GLN A 187 36.73 14.59 -3.58
N GLN A 188 36.35 15.10 -2.40
CA GLN A 188 35.54 16.31 -2.14
C GLN A 188 33.99 16.18 -2.19
N GLN A 189 33.41 15.01 -2.44
CA GLN A 189 31.96 14.80 -2.28
C GLN A 189 31.60 14.13 -0.94
N PRO A 190 30.47 14.51 -0.29
CA PRO A 190 30.01 13.87 0.93
C PRO A 190 29.62 12.40 0.66
N LYS A 191 29.84 11.53 1.64
CA LYS A 191 29.41 10.12 1.58
C LYS A 191 27.89 10.06 1.51
N LYS A 192 27.34 9.32 0.54
CA LYS A 192 25.90 9.12 0.38
C LYS A 192 25.47 7.73 0.87
N ILE A 193 24.23 7.60 1.32
CA ILE A 193 23.64 6.34 1.75
C ILE A 193 23.37 5.45 0.52
N GLN A 194 23.93 4.24 0.51
CA GLN A 194 23.69 3.25 -0.54
C GLN A 194 22.71 2.17 -0.09
N ARG A 195 22.84 1.73 1.16
CA ARG A 195 22.02 0.63 1.69
C ARG A 195 21.56 0.92 3.11
N VAL A 196 20.31 0.62 3.39
CA VAL A 196 19.72 0.71 4.73
C VAL A 196 18.97 -0.57 5.04
N VAL A 197 19.25 -1.16 6.20
CA VAL A 197 18.45 -2.23 6.79
C VAL A 197 17.94 -1.76 8.13
N LEU A 198 16.62 -1.69 8.29
CA LEU A 198 15.94 -1.20 9.49
C LEU A 198 15.07 -2.30 10.09
N VAL A 199 15.38 -2.66 11.34
CA VAL A 199 14.66 -3.67 12.12
C VAL A 199 14.11 -3.01 13.37
N THR A 200 12.79 -3.08 13.56
CA THR A 200 12.13 -2.62 14.79
C THR A 200 11.78 -3.80 15.67
N GLU A 201 11.78 -3.60 16.99
CA GLU A 201 11.36 -4.65 17.92
C GLU A 201 9.91 -5.08 17.64
N PRO A 202 9.61 -6.38 17.78
CA PRO A 202 8.27 -6.88 17.56
C PRO A 202 7.30 -6.31 18.61
N THR A 203 6.10 -5.96 18.18
CA THR A 203 5.04 -5.46 19.08
C THR A 203 4.60 -6.52 20.09
N VAL A 204 4.75 -7.80 19.74
CA VAL A 204 4.45 -8.95 20.58
C VAL A 204 5.71 -9.81 20.72
N ARG A 205 6.13 -10.05 21.96
CA ARG A 205 7.30 -10.89 22.27
C ARG A 205 6.84 -12.34 22.44
N GLY A 206 6.98 -13.14 21.38
CA GLY A 206 6.49 -14.52 21.33
C GLY A 206 7.21 -15.49 22.27
N GLY A 207 8.41 -15.13 22.76
CA GLY A 207 9.22 -15.91 23.67
C GLY A 207 9.42 -17.36 23.19
N GLU A 208 9.21 -18.32 24.10
CA GLU A 208 9.38 -19.75 23.79
C GLU A 208 8.33 -20.28 22.78
N THR A 209 7.15 -19.65 22.69
CA THR A 209 6.13 -20.01 21.69
C THR A 209 6.63 -19.74 20.28
N GLY A 210 7.33 -18.61 20.07
CA GLY A 210 7.95 -18.27 18.79
C GLY A 210 9.00 -19.29 18.37
N LEU A 211 9.89 -19.68 19.30
CA LEU A 211 10.89 -20.73 19.06
C LEU A 211 10.25 -22.08 18.67
N ASN A 212 9.14 -22.45 19.31
CA ASN A 212 8.45 -23.70 18.99
C ASN A 212 7.84 -23.68 17.59
N ILE A 213 7.28 -22.55 17.15
CA ILE A 213 6.76 -22.37 15.78
C ILE A 213 7.90 -22.49 14.78
N LEU A 214 9.04 -21.83 15.03
CA LEU A 214 10.22 -21.92 14.16
C LEU A 214 10.76 -23.35 14.09
N SER A 215 10.81 -24.06 15.23
CA SER A 215 11.22 -25.47 15.26
C SER A 215 10.28 -26.38 14.46
N GLN A 216 8.97 -26.14 14.53
CA GLN A 216 8.00 -26.89 13.73
C GLN A 216 8.13 -26.58 12.23
N ALA A 217 8.23 -25.29 11.87
CA ALA A 217 8.45 -24.87 10.49
C ALA A 217 9.74 -25.45 9.92
N SER A 218 10.82 -25.46 10.70
CA SER A 218 12.09 -26.05 10.30
C SER A 218 11.99 -27.55 10.03
N LYS A 219 11.28 -28.30 10.89
CA LYS A 219 11.05 -29.74 10.66
C LYS A 219 10.23 -29.98 9.39
N VAL A 220 9.28 -29.10 9.07
CA VAL A 220 8.51 -29.19 7.83
C VAL A 220 9.42 -28.93 6.64
N MET A 221 10.27 -27.89 6.66
CA MET A 221 11.21 -27.59 5.58
C MET A 221 12.20 -28.73 5.32
N ASP A 222 12.75 -29.34 6.37
CA ASP A 222 13.64 -30.52 6.25
C ASP A 222 12.93 -31.73 5.60
N VAL A 223 11.61 -31.87 5.82
CA VAL A 223 10.82 -33.00 5.28
C VAL A 223 10.33 -32.73 3.86
N THR A 224 9.95 -31.50 3.53
CA THR A 224 9.31 -31.16 2.25
C THR A 224 10.28 -30.68 1.19
N GLY A 225 11.47 -30.19 1.57
CA GLY A 225 12.40 -29.52 0.65
C GLY A 225 11.82 -28.28 -0.02
N TYR A 226 10.68 -27.77 0.45
CA TYR A 226 9.94 -26.68 -0.16
C TYR A 226 10.19 -25.38 0.60
N ASN A 227 10.92 -24.45 -0.02
CA ASN A 227 11.12 -23.08 0.44
C ASN A 227 10.39 -22.11 -0.52
N PRO A 228 9.15 -21.67 -0.22
CA PRO A 228 8.31 -20.91 -1.16
C PRO A 228 8.89 -19.56 -1.59
N GLU A 229 9.86 -19.00 -0.85
CA GLU A 229 10.46 -17.68 -1.13
C GLU A 229 11.92 -17.73 -1.60
N ALA A 230 12.54 -18.91 -1.69
CA ALA A 230 13.87 -19.06 -2.32
C ALA A 230 13.89 -18.47 -3.74
N ILE A 231 12.77 -18.55 -4.45
CA ILE A 231 12.57 -18.01 -5.80
C ILE A 231 12.61 -16.47 -5.83
N GLU A 232 12.09 -15.79 -4.80
CA GLU A 232 12.06 -14.32 -4.73
C GLU A 232 13.38 -13.74 -4.18
N GLN A 233 14.08 -14.52 -3.36
CA GLN A 233 15.42 -14.20 -2.86
C GLN A 233 16.56 -14.58 -3.83
N GLU A 234 16.36 -15.52 -4.76
CA GLU A 234 17.27 -15.76 -5.90
C GLU A 234 17.43 -14.50 -6.76
N SER A 235 16.36 -13.71 -6.91
CA SER A 235 16.41 -12.36 -7.49
C SER A 235 17.22 -11.38 -6.65
N ARG A 236 17.13 -11.43 -5.31
CA ARG A 236 17.97 -10.64 -4.39
C ARG A 236 19.45 -11.07 -4.48
N ARG A 237 19.73 -12.36 -4.68
CA ARG A 237 21.06 -12.96 -4.81
C ARG A 237 21.79 -12.52 -6.09
N LYS A 238 21.07 -12.26 -7.18
CA LYS A 238 21.66 -11.73 -8.42
C LYS A 238 22.15 -10.27 -8.30
N THR A 239 21.59 -9.50 -7.37
CA THR A 239 22.00 -8.11 -7.08
C THR A 239 23.05 -8.04 -5.96
N ARG A 240 23.08 -9.03 -5.05
CA ARG A 240 24.17 -9.24 -4.08
C ARG A 240 25.43 -9.71 -4.80
N GLN A 241 26.18 -8.79 -5.43
CA GLN A 241 27.60 -9.08 -5.64
C GLN A 241 28.23 -9.23 -4.26
N PRO A 242 28.86 -10.37 -3.94
CA PRO A 242 29.73 -10.43 -2.77
C PRO A 242 30.83 -9.39 -3.04
N THR A 243 30.81 -8.30 -2.28
CA THR A 243 31.94 -7.37 -2.24
C THR A 243 33.16 -8.22 -1.90
N THR A 244 33.99 -8.39 -2.91
CA THR A 244 35.33 -8.95 -2.93
C THR A 244 35.80 -9.58 -1.62
N LYS A 245 36.02 -10.90 -1.63
CA LYS A 245 36.90 -11.61 -0.70
C LYS A 245 38.29 -10.92 -0.69
N SER A 246 38.42 -9.88 0.12
CA SER A 246 39.68 -9.21 0.41
C SER A 246 40.58 -10.19 1.14
N THR A 247 41.68 -10.51 0.48
CA THR A 247 42.63 -11.54 0.84
C THR A 247 43.63 -11.00 1.87
N THR A 248 43.14 -10.70 3.08
CA THR A 248 43.93 -10.61 4.32
C THR A 248 42.94 -10.61 5.48
N LYS A 249 42.76 -11.75 6.18
CA LYS A 249 41.82 -11.85 7.30
C LYS A 249 42.28 -10.94 8.44
N ALA A 250 41.69 -9.75 8.53
CA ALA A 250 41.70 -8.96 9.76
C ALA A 250 41.18 -9.84 10.92
N PRO A 251 41.63 -9.60 12.16
CA PRO A 251 41.09 -10.34 13.30
C PRO A 251 39.58 -10.12 13.39
N LEU A 252 38.82 -11.20 13.60
CA LEU A 252 37.38 -11.15 13.77
C LEU A 252 37.04 -10.24 14.95
N SER A 253 36.08 -9.35 14.76
CA SER A 253 35.52 -8.53 15.82
C SER A 253 34.74 -9.40 16.83
N PRO A 254 34.47 -8.90 18.06
CA PRO A 254 33.74 -9.67 19.05
C PRO A 254 32.36 -10.17 18.54
N PRO A 255 31.53 -9.37 17.84
CA PRO A 255 30.30 -9.89 17.23
C PRO A 255 30.55 -11.04 16.24
N GLU A 256 31.57 -10.94 15.39
CA GLU A 256 31.91 -11.99 14.43
C GLU A 256 32.38 -13.28 15.13
N GLN A 257 33.16 -13.17 16.20
CA GLN A 257 33.59 -14.33 17.01
C GLN A 257 32.40 -15.00 17.70
N TYR A 258 31.43 -14.21 18.17
CA TYR A 258 30.22 -14.70 18.81
C TYR A 258 29.39 -15.57 17.85
N PHE A 259 29.08 -15.06 16.65
CA PHE A 259 28.31 -15.83 15.66
C PHE A 259 29.09 -17.02 15.08
N ASP A 260 30.42 -16.91 14.91
CA ASP A 260 31.26 -18.04 14.50
C ASP A 260 31.22 -19.19 15.54
N ALA A 261 31.29 -18.86 16.82
CA ALA A 261 31.13 -19.84 17.90
C ALA A 261 29.71 -20.44 17.92
N TRP A 262 28.69 -19.61 17.66
CA TRP A 262 27.31 -20.07 17.54
C TRP A 262 27.13 -21.08 16.40
N ASN A 263 27.69 -20.79 15.22
CA ASN A 263 27.66 -21.66 14.05
C ASN A 263 28.38 -22.99 14.28
N ARG A 264 29.47 -22.99 15.05
CA ARG A 264 30.15 -24.22 15.52
C ARG A 264 29.39 -24.98 16.61
N ARG A 265 28.24 -24.46 17.04
CA ARG A 265 27.42 -24.96 18.15
C ARG A 265 28.18 -25.00 19.48
N ASP A 266 29.21 -24.17 19.63
CA ASP A 266 29.97 -24.04 20.87
C ASP A 266 29.48 -22.83 21.67
N MET A 267 28.40 -23.05 22.43
CA MET A 267 27.83 -22.02 23.30
C MET A 267 28.77 -21.62 24.45
N THR A 268 29.78 -22.45 24.77
CA THR A 268 30.78 -22.09 25.78
C THR A 268 31.74 -21.05 25.22
N ALA A 269 32.24 -21.26 24.00
CA ALA A 269 33.05 -20.26 23.30
C ALA A 269 32.27 -18.98 23.01
N ALA A 270 30.99 -19.08 22.60
CA ALA A 270 30.15 -17.91 22.32
C ALA A 270 30.03 -16.96 23.53
N VAL A 271 29.85 -17.53 24.73
CA VAL A 271 29.71 -16.75 25.97
C VAL A 271 31.06 -16.26 26.52
N GLN A 272 32.20 -16.82 26.10
CA GLN A 272 33.53 -16.33 26.48
C GLN A 272 33.85 -14.95 25.87
N VAL A 273 33.22 -14.60 24.76
CA VAL A 273 33.35 -13.29 24.10
C VAL A 273 32.72 -12.16 24.93
N PHE A 274 31.84 -12.49 25.88
CA PHE A 274 31.22 -11.53 26.79
C PHE A 274 32.09 -11.26 28.02
N ALA A 275 31.95 -10.06 28.60
CA ALA A 275 32.63 -9.66 29.83
C ALA A 275 32.22 -10.55 31.01
N ASP A 276 33.09 -10.72 32.01
CA ASP A 276 32.84 -11.67 33.10
C ASP A 276 31.78 -11.17 34.11
N ASP A 277 31.68 -9.85 34.31
CA ASP A 277 30.78 -9.23 35.28
C ASP A 277 29.66 -8.40 34.61
N ASN A 278 28.45 -8.48 35.18
CA ASN A 278 27.29 -7.62 34.87
C ASN A 278 26.86 -7.55 33.39
N ILE A 279 26.94 -8.68 32.67
CA ILE A 279 26.45 -8.74 31.28
C ILE A 279 24.94 -8.67 31.21
N LYS A 280 24.44 -7.96 30.20
CA LYS A 280 23.01 -7.88 29.88
C LYS A 280 22.82 -8.17 28.40
N TYR A 281 22.04 -9.20 28.10
CA TYR A 281 21.69 -9.57 26.73
C TYR A 281 20.19 -9.52 26.57
N GLU A 282 19.68 -8.76 25.62
CA GLU A 282 18.26 -8.66 25.34
C GLU A 282 17.96 -9.20 23.94
N ASP A 283 17.27 -10.33 23.88
CA ASP A 283 16.63 -10.78 22.64
C ASP A 283 15.21 -10.20 22.63
N THR A 284 14.92 -9.32 21.67
CA THR A 284 13.62 -8.63 21.60
C THR A 284 12.45 -9.58 21.30
N ALA A 285 12.70 -10.81 20.87
CA ALA A 285 11.67 -11.85 20.80
C ALA A 285 11.22 -12.34 22.19
N PHE A 286 12.01 -12.09 23.24
CA PHE A 286 11.76 -12.55 24.61
C PHE A 286 11.39 -11.40 25.56
N PRO A 287 10.51 -11.66 26.55
CA PRO A 287 10.01 -10.61 27.45
C PRO A 287 11.06 -10.06 28.40
N GLU A 288 12.02 -10.87 28.84
CA GLU A 288 13.02 -10.48 29.84
C GLU A 288 14.44 -10.56 29.29
N PRO A 289 15.32 -9.60 29.64
CA PRO A 289 16.73 -9.68 29.30
C PRO A 289 17.46 -10.75 30.13
N PHE A 290 18.43 -11.41 29.51
CA PHE A 290 19.31 -12.39 30.14
C PHE A 290 20.48 -11.69 30.83
N VAL A 291 20.54 -11.79 32.15
CA VAL A 291 21.62 -11.22 32.98
C VAL A 291 22.57 -12.31 33.44
N GLY A 292 23.86 -12.16 33.11
CA GLY A 292 24.92 -13.10 33.47
C GLY A 292 25.18 -14.20 32.42
N LYS A 293 26.44 -14.66 32.36
CA LYS A 293 26.93 -15.65 31.38
C LYS A 293 26.18 -16.97 31.39
N GLN A 294 25.81 -17.44 32.58
CA GLN A 294 25.14 -18.73 32.73
C GLN A 294 23.74 -18.71 32.08
N LYS A 295 22.94 -17.67 32.36
CA LYS A 295 21.60 -17.52 31.76
C LYS A 295 21.68 -17.34 30.25
N LEU A 296 22.65 -16.55 29.76
CA LEU A 296 22.88 -16.40 28.33
C LEU A 296 23.23 -17.75 27.69
N LYS A 297 24.15 -18.52 28.28
CA LYS A 297 24.53 -19.86 27.77
C LYS A 297 23.33 -20.80 27.67
N GLU A 298 22.50 -20.86 28.71
CA GLU A 298 21.30 -21.70 28.72
C GLU A 298 20.30 -21.29 27.63
N HIS A 299 20.10 -19.99 27.44
CA HIS A 299 19.27 -19.46 26.36
C HIS A 299 19.83 -19.80 24.98
N LEU A 300 21.13 -19.61 24.74
CA LEU A 300 21.74 -19.93 23.45
C LEU A 300 21.67 -21.43 23.14
N ILE A 301 21.81 -22.30 24.16
CA ILE A 301 21.60 -23.75 23.99
C ILE A 301 20.15 -24.03 23.55
N LYS A 302 19.15 -23.41 24.20
CA LYS A 302 17.74 -23.55 23.82
C LYS A 302 17.51 -23.13 22.36
N CYS A 303 18.01 -21.96 21.97
CA CYS A 303 17.90 -21.47 20.59
C CYS A 303 18.60 -22.42 19.60
N SER A 304 19.82 -22.85 19.91
CA SER A 304 20.57 -23.77 19.04
C SER A 304 19.86 -25.12 18.87
N ASN A 305 19.15 -25.62 19.89
CA ASN A 305 18.40 -26.87 19.80
C ASN A 305 17.09 -26.74 19.01
N ALA A 306 16.57 -25.52 18.85
CA ALA A 306 15.35 -25.27 18.08
C ALA A 306 15.58 -25.34 16.56
N PHE A 307 16.83 -25.13 16.10
CA PHE A 307 17.22 -25.14 14.70
C PHE A 307 18.06 -26.37 14.33
N PRO A 308 17.90 -26.95 13.11
CA PRO A 308 18.76 -27.99 12.59
C PRO A 308 20.23 -27.60 12.61
N ALA A 309 21.12 -28.60 12.73
CA ALA A 309 22.55 -28.38 12.73
C ALA A 309 23.09 -27.84 11.39
N SER A 310 22.36 -28.02 10.30
CA SER A 310 22.67 -27.49 8.97
C SER A 310 22.52 -25.97 8.88
N PHE A 311 21.77 -25.34 9.79
CA PHE A 311 21.50 -23.91 9.73
C PHE A 311 22.66 -23.12 10.33
N GLN A 312 23.00 -22.02 9.65
CA GLN A 312 24.09 -21.12 10.03
C GLN A 312 23.59 -19.68 10.01
N ILE A 313 24.13 -18.86 10.91
CA ILE A 313 23.95 -17.41 10.90
C ILE A 313 25.06 -16.82 10.04
N VAL A 314 24.67 -16.09 9.01
CA VAL A 314 25.59 -15.36 8.13
C VAL A 314 25.55 -13.88 8.51
N ILE A 315 26.72 -13.30 8.72
CA ILE A 315 26.86 -11.86 8.96
C ILE A 315 26.95 -11.18 7.60
N ASP A 316 25.97 -10.36 7.28
CA ASP A 316 25.95 -9.56 6.06
C ASP A 316 26.85 -8.34 6.18
N THR A 317 26.79 -7.65 7.32
CA THR A 317 27.47 -6.38 7.54
C THR A 317 27.78 -6.18 9.01
N VAL A 318 28.93 -5.56 9.29
CA VAL A 318 29.32 -5.22 10.65
C VAL A 318 29.85 -3.78 10.69
N ALA A 319 29.47 -3.04 11.72
CA ALA A 319 30.03 -1.73 12.05
C ALA A 319 30.64 -1.81 13.45
N ILE A 320 31.96 -1.61 13.56
CA ILE A 320 32.67 -1.58 14.85
C ILE A 320 33.28 -0.19 15.05
N ASP A 321 32.88 0.49 16.13
CA ASP A 321 33.42 1.78 16.53
C ASP A 321 34.23 1.63 17.82
N THR A 322 35.54 1.70 17.67
CA THR A 322 36.48 1.62 18.80
C THR A 322 36.42 2.85 19.71
N ASN A 323 35.96 4.00 19.20
CA ASN A 323 35.89 5.24 19.97
C ASN A 323 34.66 5.28 20.88
N SER A 324 33.49 4.95 20.33
CA SER A 324 32.25 4.86 21.11
C SER A 324 32.09 3.52 21.83
N CYS A 325 33.03 2.59 21.64
CA CYS A 325 33.00 1.23 22.16
C CYS A 325 31.65 0.55 21.86
N SER A 326 31.19 0.70 20.63
CA SER A 326 29.90 0.17 20.17
C SER A 326 30.11 -0.64 18.91
N GLY A 327 29.31 -1.68 18.74
CA GLY A 327 29.33 -2.54 17.56
C GLY A 327 27.92 -2.86 17.11
N MET A 328 27.72 -3.09 15.82
CA MET A 328 26.46 -3.58 15.29
C MET A 328 26.74 -4.63 14.22
N ALA A 329 25.97 -5.70 14.22
CA ALA A 329 26.03 -6.75 13.22
C ALA A 329 24.64 -6.96 12.61
N GLU A 330 24.58 -6.95 11.29
CA GLU A 330 23.44 -7.37 10.51
C GLU A 330 23.64 -8.84 10.11
N TRP A 331 22.60 -9.65 10.25
CA TRP A 331 22.69 -11.09 10.01
C TRP A 331 21.39 -11.68 9.49
N HIS A 332 21.51 -12.82 8.83
CA HIS A 332 20.39 -13.69 8.46
C HIS A 332 20.74 -15.17 8.66
N PHE A 333 19.74 -16.03 8.71
CA PHE A 333 19.97 -17.47 8.70
C PHE A 333 20.01 -18.03 7.28
N GLU A 334 20.95 -18.93 7.02
CA GLU A 334 21.01 -19.78 5.83
C GLU A 334 20.80 -21.25 6.20
N ASN A 335 20.19 -22.00 5.29
CA ASN A 335 20.13 -23.46 5.37
C ASN A 335 21.46 -24.11 4.93
N GLY A 336 21.55 -25.43 5.01
CA GLY A 336 22.76 -26.18 4.63
C GLY A 336 23.13 -26.11 3.14
N GLU A 337 22.24 -25.55 2.31
CA GLU A 337 22.44 -25.35 0.87
C GLU A 337 22.89 -23.92 0.54
N GLY A 338 23.00 -23.05 1.55
CA GLY A 338 23.36 -21.64 1.39
C GLY A 338 22.20 -20.77 0.89
N GLU A 339 20.96 -21.19 1.16
CA GLU A 339 19.77 -20.39 0.90
C GLU A 339 19.32 -19.70 2.18
N ALA A 340 19.03 -18.39 2.07
CA ALA A 340 18.52 -17.62 3.18
C ALA A 340 17.10 -18.06 3.56
N LEU A 341 16.84 -18.11 4.87
CA LEU A 341 15.55 -18.51 5.42
C LEU A 341 14.63 -17.27 5.54
N PRO A 342 13.36 -17.38 5.11
CA PRO A 342 12.43 -16.26 5.17
C PRO A 342 12.09 -15.89 6.61
N PHE A 343 11.96 -14.59 6.89
CA PHE A 343 11.61 -14.05 8.21
C PHE A 343 12.60 -14.37 9.34
N THR A 344 13.87 -14.59 8.99
CA THR A 344 14.94 -14.91 9.95
C THR A 344 16.17 -14.01 9.77
N GLN A 345 15.96 -12.78 9.34
CA GLN A 345 16.99 -11.75 9.40
C GLN A 345 16.84 -10.88 10.65
N GLY A 346 17.94 -10.26 11.04
CA GLY A 346 17.99 -9.45 12.24
C GLY A 346 19.21 -8.56 12.28
N CYS A 347 19.26 -7.77 13.34
CA CYS A 347 20.34 -6.86 13.62
C CYS A 347 20.61 -6.86 15.12
N SER A 348 21.87 -6.98 15.47
CA SER A 348 22.33 -7.01 16.86
C SER A 348 23.19 -5.80 17.15
N PHE A 349 22.85 -5.06 18.20
CA PHE A 349 23.63 -3.92 18.68
C PHE A 349 24.34 -4.28 19.97
N TYR A 350 25.64 -3.98 20.04
CA TYR A 350 26.52 -4.35 21.14
C TYR A 350 27.23 -3.14 21.72
N LYS A 351 27.37 -3.13 23.04
CA LYS A 351 28.30 -2.27 23.77
C LYS A 351 29.54 -3.08 24.14
N LEU A 352 30.69 -2.57 23.77
CA LEU A 352 32.00 -3.20 23.95
C LEU A 352 32.73 -2.58 25.14
N ASP A 353 33.62 -3.35 25.76
CA ASP A 353 34.61 -2.83 26.71
C ASP A 353 35.93 -2.51 25.99
N ASN A 354 36.39 -1.27 26.15
CA ASN A 354 37.57 -0.71 25.49
C ASN A 354 38.87 -1.49 25.83
N LYS A 355 38.96 -2.08 27.04
CA LYS A 355 40.19 -2.74 27.50
C LYS A 355 40.25 -4.22 27.15
N ALA A 356 39.13 -4.93 27.28
CA ALA A 356 39.08 -6.38 27.11
C ALA A 356 38.65 -6.82 25.70
N GLN A 357 38.15 -5.90 24.86
CA GLN A 357 37.50 -6.22 23.58
C GLN A 357 36.40 -7.28 23.74
N LYS A 358 35.67 -7.21 24.86
CA LYS A 358 34.57 -8.11 25.21
C LYS A 358 33.23 -7.38 25.12
N ILE A 359 32.15 -8.12 24.90
CA ILE A 359 30.79 -7.59 24.86
C ILE A 359 30.25 -7.43 26.28
N VAL A 360 29.75 -6.26 26.62
CA VAL A 360 29.16 -5.93 27.94
C VAL A 360 27.63 -5.97 27.89
N GLU A 361 27.06 -5.37 26.85
CA GLU A 361 25.61 -5.36 26.61
C GLU A 361 25.35 -5.73 25.15
N GLY A 362 24.31 -6.52 24.90
CA GLY A 362 23.86 -6.90 23.56
C GLY A 362 22.34 -6.81 23.47
N ILE A 363 21.84 -6.32 22.34
CA ILE A 363 20.40 -6.28 22.04
C ILE A 363 20.20 -6.81 20.63
N ASP A 364 19.37 -7.84 20.48
CA ASP A 364 19.02 -8.45 19.20
C ASP A 364 17.62 -8.01 18.77
N PHE A 365 17.54 -7.44 17.58
CA PHE A 365 16.31 -7.13 16.87
C PHE A 365 16.11 -8.19 15.79
N ILE A 366 15.03 -8.95 15.91
CA ILE A 366 14.67 -10.01 14.95
C ILE A 366 13.50 -9.52 14.10
N GLU A 367 13.53 -9.82 12.80
CA GLU A 367 12.41 -9.55 11.91
C GLU A 367 11.12 -10.20 12.45
N PRO A 368 9.97 -9.48 12.47
CA PRO A 368 8.70 -10.05 12.88
C PRO A 368 8.33 -11.25 12.01
N ALA A 369 8.06 -12.40 12.64
CA ALA A 369 7.76 -13.63 11.93
C ALA A 369 6.38 -13.60 11.24
N VAL A 370 6.34 -14.03 9.98
CA VAL A 370 5.15 -14.45 9.18
C VAL A 370 4.15 -13.37 8.80
N VAL A 371 3.90 -12.36 9.64
CA VAL A 371 2.95 -11.28 9.35
C VAL A 371 3.67 -9.94 9.40
N LYS A 372 3.79 -9.29 8.24
CA LYS A 372 4.34 -7.95 8.12
C LYS A 372 3.21 -6.91 8.11
N PRO A 373 2.89 -6.27 9.26
CA PRO A 373 1.69 -5.47 9.41
C PRO A 373 1.79 -4.10 8.72
N SER A 374 3.00 -3.61 8.40
CA SER A 374 3.18 -2.21 8.02
C SER A 374 2.50 -1.82 6.72
N GLY A 375 2.32 -2.73 5.76
CA GLY A 375 1.55 -2.45 4.55
C GLY A 375 0.08 -2.14 4.86
N LEU A 376 -0.57 -3.00 5.64
CA LEU A 376 -1.96 -2.82 6.07
C LEU A 376 -2.10 -1.65 7.04
N SER A 377 -1.18 -1.52 8.00
CA SER A 377 -1.16 -0.40 8.95
C SER A 377 -0.99 0.93 8.24
N MET A 378 -0.13 1.01 7.22
CA MET A 378 0.03 2.21 6.41
C MET A 378 -1.26 2.54 5.66
N PHE A 379 -1.96 1.52 5.13
CA PHE A 379 -3.26 1.72 4.49
C PHE A 379 -4.31 2.25 5.48
N THR A 380 -4.47 1.59 6.63
CA THR A 380 -5.48 1.99 7.63
C THR A 380 -5.16 3.35 8.24
N ASP A 381 -3.89 3.62 8.54
CA ASP A 381 -3.45 4.90 9.10
C ASP A 381 -3.62 6.03 8.07
N SER A 382 -3.27 5.80 6.81
CA SER A 382 -3.47 6.77 5.72
C SER A 382 -4.95 7.08 5.53
N LEU A 383 -5.80 6.05 5.44
CA LEU A 383 -7.25 6.22 5.32
C LEU A 383 -7.83 6.98 6.52
N ALA A 384 -7.49 6.59 7.76
CA ALA A 384 -7.97 7.26 8.96
C ALA A 384 -7.50 8.73 9.01
N THR A 385 -6.24 8.99 8.63
CA THR A 385 -5.69 10.35 8.55
C THR A 385 -6.47 11.19 7.55
N LYS A 386 -6.69 10.68 6.33
CA LYS A 386 -7.41 11.39 5.27
C LYS A 386 -8.88 11.61 5.61
N LEU A 387 -9.56 10.63 6.21
CA LEU A 387 -10.95 10.77 6.69
C LEU A 387 -11.07 11.80 7.82
N SER A 388 -10.08 11.89 8.70
CA SER A 388 -10.07 12.89 9.77
C SER A 388 -9.86 14.31 9.26
N GLN A 389 -9.03 14.47 8.22
CA GLN A 389 -8.72 15.78 7.63
C GLN A 389 -9.82 16.25 6.66
N GLU A 390 -10.38 15.33 5.88
CA GLU A 390 -11.39 15.62 4.86
C GLU A 390 -12.63 14.70 5.06
N PRO A 391 -13.58 15.08 5.93
CA PRO A 391 -14.77 14.25 6.22
C PRO A 391 -15.63 13.93 5.01
N VAL A 392 -15.54 14.72 3.93
CA VAL A 392 -16.24 14.45 2.65
C VAL A 392 -15.86 13.09 2.05
N ARG A 393 -14.67 12.57 2.37
CA ARG A 393 -14.20 11.25 1.92
C ARG A 393 -14.99 10.08 2.51
N TRP A 394 -15.85 10.31 3.51
CA TRP A 394 -16.83 9.30 3.93
C TRP A 394 -17.81 8.94 2.83
N ILE A 395 -18.10 9.86 1.89
CA ILE A 395 -19.04 9.60 0.79
C ILE A 395 -18.57 8.42 -0.09
N PRO A 396 -17.35 8.41 -0.66
CA PRO A 396 -16.88 7.25 -1.44
C PRO A 396 -16.70 5.98 -0.58
N VAL A 397 -16.31 6.10 0.70
CA VAL A 397 -16.19 4.92 1.59
C VAL A 397 -17.55 4.25 1.82
N LEU A 398 -18.56 5.03 2.22
CA LEU A 398 -19.91 4.51 2.45
C LEU A 398 -20.54 4.00 1.15
N SER A 399 -20.29 4.71 0.04
CA SER A 399 -20.74 4.27 -1.29
C SER A 399 -20.09 2.95 -1.68
N TRP A 400 -18.80 2.75 -1.36
CA TRP A 400 -18.10 1.50 -1.64
C TRP A 400 -18.63 0.35 -0.79
N VAL A 401 -18.85 0.56 0.51
CA VAL A 401 -19.45 -0.46 1.38
C VAL A 401 -20.85 -0.83 0.89
N ALA A 402 -21.67 0.18 0.56
CA ALA A 402 -23.00 -0.05 0.00
C ALA A 402 -22.93 -0.78 -1.34
N TYR A 403 -22.01 -0.39 -2.23
CA TYR A 403 -21.79 -1.03 -3.53
C TYR A 403 -21.39 -2.49 -3.38
N MET A 404 -20.37 -2.78 -2.55
CA MET A 404 -19.90 -4.14 -2.30
C MET A 404 -21.02 -5.02 -1.74
N TYR A 405 -21.79 -4.49 -0.80
CA TYR A 405 -22.94 -5.20 -0.24
C TYR A 405 -24.04 -5.42 -1.29
N ILE A 406 -24.50 -4.36 -1.97
CA ILE A 406 -25.64 -4.42 -2.90
C ILE A 406 -25.30 -5.29 -4.11
N VAL A 407 -24.16 -5.03 -4.77
CA VAL A 407 -23.79 -5.71 -6.01
C VAL A 407 -23.37 -7.15 -5.76
N PHE A 408 -22.54 -7.43 -4.75
CA PHE A 408 -21.98 -8.78 -4.59
C PHE A 408 -22.73 -9.66 -3.59
N LEU A 409 -23.25 -9.11 -2.49
CA LEU A 409 -23.69 -9.91 -1.35
C LEU A 409 -25.21 -9.91 -1.12
N SER A 410 -25.92 -8.87 -1.56
CA SER A 410 -27.33 -8.69 -1.23
C SER A 410 -28.22 -9.66 -2.01
N ASP A 411 -29.20 -10.22 -1.31
CA ASP A 411 -30.28 -10.99 -1.92
C ASP A 411 -31.49 -10.06 -2.11
N GLY A 412 -31.95 -9.91 -3.36
CA GLY A 412 -33.20 -9.23 -3.70
C GLY A 412 -33.18 -7.70 -3.83
N ILE A 413 -32.06 -7.01 -3.55
CA ILE A 413 -31.93 -5.57 -3.86
C ILE A 413 -31.59 -5.38 -5.34
N LEU A 414 -30.55 -6.06 -5.81
CA LEU A 414 -30.21 -6.16 -7.22
C LEU A 414 -30.78 -7.49 -7.77
N PRO A 415 -31.42 -7.49 -8.95
CA PRO A 415 -31.94 -8.72 -9.51
C PRO A 415 -30.84 -9.74 -9.83
N GLY A 416 -31.18 -11.03 -9.84
CA GLY A 416 -30.25 -12.13 -10.09
C GLY A 416 -29.50 -12.67 -8.85
N ALA A 417 -28.85 -13.82 -9.00
CA ALA A 417 -28.13 -14.52 -7.92
C ALA A 417 -26.91 -13.72 -7.43
N ASN A 418 -26.63 -13.76 -6.12
CA ASN A 418 -25.48 -13.07 -5.54
C ASN A 418 -24.14 -13.69 -5.99
N ALA A 419 -23.03 -13.00 -5.71
CA ALA A 419 -21.70 -13.39 -6.19
C ALA A 419 -21.23 -14.77 -5.68
N LEU A 420 -21.76 -15.24 -4.55
CA LEU A 420 -21.44 -16.54 -3.96
C LEU A 420 -22.22 -17.70 -4.61
N GLN A 421 -23.22 -17.38 -5.43
CA GLN A 421 -24.13 -18.33 -6.07
C GLN A 421 -24.14 -18.19 -7.60
N LEU A 422 -23.09 -17.58 -8.17
CA LEU A 422 -23.01 -17.35 -9.61
C LEU A 422 -23.03 -18.66 -10.40
N GLU A 423 -23.93 -18.72 -11.37
CA GLU A 423 -24.04 -19.85 -12.29
C GLU A 423 -22.98 -19.78 -13.40
N ALA A 424 -22.66 -20.93 -14.01
CA ALA A 424 -21.73 -20.98 -15.15
C ALA A 424 -22.17 -20.09 -16.33
N ARG A 425 -23.48 -19.94 -16.52
CA ARG A 425 -24.07 -19.07 -17.57
C ARG A 425 -23.64 -17.62 -17.44
N THR A 426 -23.52 -17.11 -16.21
CA THR A 426 -23.12 -15.71 -15.97
C THR A 426 -21.67 -15.48 -16.38
N TRP A 427 -20.79 -16.48 -16.20
CA TRP A 427 -19.41 -16.43 -16.66
C TRP A 427 -19.29 -16.45 -18.18
N GLU A 428 -20.14 -17.23 -18.86
CA GLU A 428 -20.23 -17.22 -20.33
C GLU A 428 -20.70 -15.87 -20.87
N GLU A 429 -21.67 -15.23 -20.21
CA GLU A 429 -22.15 -13.90 -20.58
C GLU A 429 -21.07 -12.83 -20.45
N VAL A 430 -20.33 -12.82 -19.33
CA VAL A 430 -19.19 -11.91 -19.13
C VAL A 430 -18.11 -12.14 -20.19
N LEU A 431 -17.80 -13.40 -20.49
CA LEU A 431 -16.84 -13.74 -21.55
C LEU A 431 -17.32 -13.24 -22.91
N ASN A 432 -18.60 -13.46 -23.23
CA ASN A 432 -19.16 -13.07 -24.52
C ASN A 432 -19.18 -11.55 -24.72
N LEU A 433 -19.56 -10.80 -23.68
CA LEU A 433 -19.46 -9.34 -23.68
C LEU A 433 -18.01 -8.89 -23.87
N SER A 434 -17.07 -9.55 -23.19
CA SER A 434 -15.63 -9.24 -23.31
C SER A 434 -15.06 -9.54 -24.69
N LEU A 435 -15.56 -10.56 -25.41
CA LEU A 435 -15.19 -10.82 -26.80
C LEU A 435 -15.69 -9.73 -27.75
N ASN A 436 -16.74 -9.00 -27.38
CA ASN A 436 -17.31 -7.86 -28.11
C ASN A 436 -16.81 -6.50 -27.57
N PHE A 437 -15.61 -6.47 -26.97
CA PHE A 437 -14.97 -5.28 -26.43
C PHE A 437 -14.83 -4.15 -27.46
N PHE A 438 -15.25 -2.95 -27.05
CA PHE A 438 -15.40 -1.73 -27.86
C PHE A 438 -16.14 -1.93 -29.19
N LEU A 439 -17.01 -2.95 -29.25
CA LEU A 439 -17.77 -3.35 -30.45
C LEU A 439 -16.90 -3.68 -31.67
N VAL A 440 -15.60 -3.93 -31.48
CA VAL A 440 -14.67 -4.16 -32.59
C VAL A 440 -15.01 -5.44 -33.36
N SER A 441 -15.21 -6.54 -32.65
CA SER A 441 -15.51 -7.84 -33.26
C SER A 441 -16.88 -7.92 -33.95
N PRO A 442 -17.99 -7.38 -33.39
CA PRO A 442 -19.25 -7.38 -34.12
C PRO A 442 -19.23 -6.46 -35.35
N LEU A 443 -18.54 -5.30 -35.28
CA LEU A 443 -18.43 -4.40 -36.44
C LEU A 443 -17.60 -5.01 -37.57
N LEU A 444 -16.54 -5.74 -37.24
CA LEU A 444 -15.68 -6.44 -38.21
C LEU A 444 -16.21 -7.81 -38.63
N HIS A 445 -17.36 -8.25 -38.08
CA HIS A 445 -17.96 -9.56 -38.35
C HIS A 445 -16.97 -10.72 -38.14
N LEU A 446 -16.19 -10.66 -37.07
CA LEU A 446 -15.18 -11.68 -36.79
C LEU A 446 -15.85 -13.02 -36.44
N PRO A 447 -15.24 -14.17 -36.82
CA PRO A 447 -15.86 -15.48 -36.67
C PRO A 447 -16.06 -15.93 -35.22
N PHE A 448 -15.40 -15.26 -34.27
CA PHE A 448 -15.51 -15.49 -32.85
C PHE A 448 -16.39 -14.46 -32.13
N SER A 449 -17.10 -13.57 -32.85
CA SER A 449 -18.00 -12.59 -32.24
C SER A 449 -19.30 -13.28 -31.80
N PRO A 450 -19.53 -13.48 -30.49
CA PRO A 450 -20.78 -14.05 -30.01
C PRO A 450 -21.94 -13.07 -30.25
N SER A 451 -23.15 -13.61 -30.41
CA SER A 451 -24.37 -12.80 -30.42
C SER A 451 -24.85 -12.58 -28.98
N VAL A 452 -24.88 -11.31 -28.57
CA VAL A 452 -25.38 -10.85 -27.27
C VAL A 452 -26.43 -9.77 -27.51
N HIS A 453 -27.32 -9.58 -26.54
CA HIS A 453 -28.38 -8.57 -26.64
C HIS A 453 -27.78 -7.17 -26.91
N PRO A 454 -28.18 -6.46 -27.98
CA PRO A 454 -27.50 -5.24 -28.43
C PRO A 454 -27.55 -4.10 -27.42
N MET A 455 -28.64 -4.00 -26.66
CA MET A 455 -28.77 -3.03 -25.55
C MET A 455 -27.79 -3.31 -24.41
N LEU A 456 -27.51 -4.58 -24.10
CA LEU A 456 -26.55 -4.95 -23.08
C LEU A 456 -25.11 -4.67 -23.56
N GLU A 457 -24.80 -5.04 -24.81
CA GLU A 457 -23.51 -4.72 -25.45
C GLU A 457 -23.25 -3.21 -25.47
N GLY A 458 -24.28 -2.41 -25.75
CA GLY A 458 -24.19 -0.94 -25.75
C GLY A 458 -23.93 -0.36 -24.35
N VAL A 459 -24.63 -0.84 -23.33
CA VAL A 459 -24.40 -0.42 -21.93
C VAL A 459 -22.99 -0.80 -21.45
N PHE A 460 -22.58 -2.05 -21.70
CA PHE A 460 -21.27 -2.57 -21.33
C PHE A 460 -20.12 -1.78 -21.97
N ASN A 461 -20.18 -1.55 -23.29
CA ASN A 461 -19.11 -0.83 -23.99
C ASN A 461 -19.09 0.67 -23.69
N LEU A 462 -20.24 1.29 -23.41
CA LEU A 462 -20.31 2.65 -22.89
C LEU A 462 -19.61 2.76 -21.53
N LEU A 463 -19.88 1.81 -20.63
CA LEU A 463 -19.29 1.78 -19.29
C LEU A 463 -17.77 1.63 -19.35
N LEU A 464 -17.25 0.72 -20.15
CA LEU A 464 -15.81 0.51 -20.31
C LEU A 464 -15.11 1.70 -20.96
N SER A 465 -15.74 2.30 -21.97
CA SER A 465 -15.24 3.53 -22.58
C SER A 465 -15.16 4.66 -21.56
N TRP A 466 -16.16 4.78 -20.68
CA TRP A 466 -16.13 5.74 -19.59
C TRP A 466 -15.03 5.41 -18.56
N ALA A 467 -14.90 4.16 -18.15
CA ALA A 467 -13.83 3.71 -17.27
C ALA A 467 -12.44 4.05 -17.84
N ALA A 468 -12.23 3.86 -19.15
CA ALA A 468 -10.98 4.16 -19.83
C ALA A 468 -10.65 5.66 -19.85
N MET A 469 -11.66 6.56 -19.87
CA MET A 469 -11.42 8.00 -19.78
C MET A 469 -10.75 8.43 -18.47
N PHE A 470 -10.88 7.64 -17.39
CA PHE A 470 -10.15 7.94 -16.16
C PHE A 470 -8.62 7.83 -16.31
N ALA A 471 -8.11 7.19 -17.37
CA ALA A 471 -6.69 7.29 -17.75
C ALA A 471 -6.25 8.75 -18.01
N GLY A 472 -7.19 9.65 -18.34
CA GLY A 472 -6.92 11.08 -18.48
C GLY A 472 -6.42 11.75 -17.18
N PHE A 473 -6.60 11.10 -16.03
CA PHE A 473 -6.13 11.58 -14.73
C PHE A 473 -4.90 10.82 -14.22
N LEU A 474 -4.15 10.13 -15.09
CA LEU A 474 -2.88 9.51 -14.71
C LEU A 474 -1.86 10.52 -14.14
N SER A 475 -2.03 11.82 -14.43
CA SER A 475 -1.26 12.92 -13.86
C SER A 475 -1.53 13.19 -12.37
N ASP A 476 -2.52 12.54 -11.76
CA ASP A 476 -2.74 12.55 -10.30
C ASP A 476 -1.65 11.78 -9.54
N GLU A 477 -0.90 10.89 -10.21
CA GLU A 477 0.25 10.17 -9.66
C GLU A 477 1.58 10.84 -10.08
N ARG A 478 2.41 11.21 -9.10
CA ARG A 478 3.71 11.84 -9.34
C ARG A 478 4.77 11.32 -8.38
N PRO A 479 6.07 11.34 -8.73
CA PRO A 479 7.14 10.97 -7.80
C PRO A 479 7.08 11.75 -6.48
N ARG A 480 6.81 13.06 -6.53
CA ARG A 480 6.69 13.94 -5.36
C ARG A 480 5.37 13.83 -4.60
N LYS A 481 4.35 13.22 -5.20
CA LYS A 481 3.01 13.01 -4.63
C LYS A 481 2.51 11.61 -5.02
N PRO A 482 3.06 10.56 -4.39
CA PRO A 482 2.60 9.21 -4.66
C PRO A 482 1.25 8.95 -4.01
N ASN A 483 0.36 8.25 -4.70
CA ASN A 483 -0.85 7.74 -4.07
C ASN A 483 -0.62 6.33 -3.53
N LEU A 484 -1.32 6.03 -2.45
CA LEU A 484 -1.31 4.71 -1.83
C LEU A 484 -1.75 3.63 -2.84
N LEU A 485 -2.83 3.92 -3.56
CA LEU A 485 -3.31 3.16 -4.71
C LEU A 485 -2.92 3.93 -5.99
N PRO A 486 -1.93 3.46 -6.76
CA PRO A 486 -1.52 4.15 -7.98
C PRO A 486 -2.65 4.15 -9.03
N MET A 487 -2.81 5.25 -9.75
CA MET A 487 -3.94 5.42 -10.69
C MET A 487 -3.93 4.41 -11.85
N PHE A 488 -2.76 4.04 -12.38
CA PHE A 488 -2.69 3.13 -13.54
C PHE A 488 -3.30 1.73 -13.27
N PRO A 489 -2.89 0.98 -12.22
CA PRO A 489 -3.55 -0.25 -11.83
C PRO A 489 -5.04 -0.08 -11.54
N ILE A 490 -5.45 1.07 -10.97
CA ILE A 490 -6.86 1.37 -10.71
C ILE A 490 -7.64 1.44 -12.03
N VAL A 491 -7.18 2.19 -13.02
CA VAL A 491 -7.86 2.30 -14.33
C VAL A 491 -7.92 0.95 -15.05
N VAL A 492 -6.87 0.13 -14.95
CA VAL A 492 -6.90 -1.25 -15.47
C VAL A 492 -7.93 -2.09 -14.72
N GLY A 493 -7.95 -2.05 -13.39
CA GLY A 493 -8.95 -2.73 -12.57
C GLY A 493 -10.38 -2.28 -12.85
N MET A 494 -10.57 -1.00 -13.17
CA MET A 494 -11.86 -0.44 -13.58
C MET A 494 -12.39 -1.04 -14.89
N GLN A 495 -11.54 -1.62 -15.75
CA GLN A 495 -12.01 -2.34 -16.95
C GLN A 495 -12.69 -3.67 -16.62
N PHE A 496 -12.52 -4.18 -15.39
CA PHE A 496 -13.11 -5.46 -14.96
C PHE A 496 -14.18 -5.26 -13.88
N LEU A 497 -13.85 -4.52 -12.81
CA LEU A 497 -14.72 -4.31 -11.65
C LEU A 497 -14.99 -2.83 -11.37
N THR A 498 -14.81 -1.95 -12.36
CA THR A 498 -15.37 -0.59 -12.40
C THR A 498 -15.34 0.15 -11.05
N SER A 499 -16.49 0.30 -10.39
CA SER A 499 -16.65 1.07 -9.15
C SER A 499 -15.98 0.45 -7.93
N ALA A 500 -15.73 -0.87 -7.96
CA ALA A 500 -14.98 -1.55 -6.91
C ALA A 500 -13.55 -1.02 -6.78
N PHE A 501 -12.96 -0.52 -7.89
CA PHE A 501 -11.64 0.10 -7.91
C PHE A 501 -11.68 1.63 -7.80
N LEU A 502 -12.67 2.29 -8.43
CA LEU A 502 -12.78 3.75 -8.42
C LEU A 502 -13.01 4.31 -7.00
N LEU A 503 -13.94 3.75 -6.24
CA LEU A 503 -14.34 4.33 -4.96
C LEU A 503 -13.24 4.24 -3.88
N PRO A 504 -12.51 3.12 -3.71
CA PRO A 504 -11.37 3.06 -2.80
C PRO A 504 -10.28 4.04 -3.21
N TYR A 505 -10.01 4.19 -4.51
CA TYR A 505 -9.07 5.18 -5.02
C TYR A 505 -9.46 6.60 -4.59
N LEU A 506 -10.71 7.01 -4.80
CA LEU A 506 -11.19 8.34 -4.38
C LEU A 506 -11.12 8.55 -2.86
N ALA A 507 -11.27 7.49 -2.06
CA ALA A 507 -11.16 7.56 -0.61
C ALA A 507 -9.72 7.80 -0.14
N VAL A 508 -8.73 7.17 -0.79
CA VAL A 508 -7.32 7.17 -0.32
C VAL A 508 -6.36 8.03 -1.14
N ARG A 509 -6.76 8.56 -2.31
CA ARG A 509 -5.90 9.45 -3.12
C ARG A 509 -5.53 10.73 -2.38
N SER A 510 -4.40 11.33 -2.68
CA SER A 510 -3.99 12.61 -2.07
C SER A 510 -4.61 13.78 -2.84
N SER A 511 -5.22 14.74 -2.13
CA SER A 511 -5.80 15.96 -2.72
C SER A 511 -4.70 16.96 -3.10
N GLU A 512 -4.99 17.93 -3.96
CA GLU A 512 -4.14 19.12 -4.11
C GLU A 512 -4.50 20.14 -3.03
N THR A 513 -3.61 20.36 -2.06
CA THR A 513 -3.82 21.34 -0.97
C THR A 513 -3.17 22.66 -1.33
N THR A 514 -3.79 23.79 -0.98
CA THR A 514 -3.24 25.14 -1.20
C THR A 514 -1.83 25.34 -0.60
N THR A 515 -1.46 24.60 0.45
CA THR A 515 -0.14 24.64 1.08
C THR A 515 0.96 23.88 0.32
N SER A 516 0.64 22.93 -0.56
CA SER A 516 1.62 22.38 -1.52
C SER A 516 1.84 23.28 -2.74
N ILE A 517 1.09 24.40 -2.78
CA ILE A 517 1.17 25.48 -3.76
C ILE A 517 1.70 26.75 -3.06
N SER A 518 2.48 26.61 -1.98
CA SER A 518 3.31 27.72 -1.49
C SER A 518 4.43 28.07 -2.48
N ASP A 519 4.71 27.17 -3.42
CA ASP A 519 5.48 27.44 -4.62
C ASP A 519 4.49 27.64 -5.79
N ALA A 520 4.32 28.88 -6.22
CA ALA A 520 3.35 29.31 -7.23
C ALA A 520 3.69 28.86 -8.67
N ALA A 521 4.01 27.58 -8.88
CA ALA A 521 4.23 27.01 -10.20
C ALA A 521 3.26 25.86 -10.43
N ALA A 522 2.45 25.99 -11.49
CA ALA A 522 1.69 24.88 -12.03
C ALA A 522 2.61 23.70 -12.35
N VAL A 523 2.07 22.49 -12.26
CA VAL A 523 2.83 21.25 -12.35
C VAL A 523 3.31 21.07 -13.77
N THR A 524 4.62 20.93 -13.96
CA THR A 524 5.17 20.82 -15.31
C THR A 524 4.99 19.41 -15.87
N LYS A 525 4.92 19.31 -17.20
CA LYS A 525 4.74 18.04 -17.90
C LYS A 525 5.90 17.06 -17.63
N GLU A 526 7.10 17.59 -17.41
CA GLU A 526 8.32 16.83 -17.16
C GLU A 526 8.32 16.11 -15.81
N GLU A 527 7.52 16.57 -14.83
CA GLU A 527 7.38 15.91 -13.52
C GLU A 527 6.54 14.62 -13.58
N LEU A 528 5.84 14.38 -14.69
CA LEU A 528 4.97 13.22 -14.85
C LEU A 528 5.72 11.99 -15.36
N PRO A 529 5.29 10.76 -14.99
CA PRO A 529 5.74 9.55 -15.65
C PRO A 529 5.42 9.56 -17.15
N VAL A 530 6.26 8.92 -17.97
CA VAL A 530 6.11 8.88 -19.44
C VAL A 530 4.71 8.43 -19.89
N VAL A 531 4.14 7.43 -19.22
CA VAL A 531 2.79 6.93 -19.54
C VAL A 531 1.72 7.98 -19.29
N ALA A 532 1.84 8.75 -18.20
CA ALA A 532 0.91 9.85 -17.91
C ALA A 532 1.05 10.98 -18.94
N GLN A 533 2.28 11.31 -19.36
CA GLN A 533 2.55 12.32 -20.39
C GLN A 533 1.96 11.93 -21.76
N VAL A 534 2.11 10.66 -22.16
CA VAL A 534 1.74 10.20 -23.51
C VAL A 534 0.28 9.79 -23.59
N ALA A 535 -0.20 8.99 -22.64
CA ALA A 535 -1.56 8.45 -22.69
C ALA A 535 -2.55 9.32 -21.92
N GLY A 536 -2.17 9.79 -20.72
CA GLY A 536 -3.05 10.57 -19.86
C GLY A 536 -3.32 11.97 -20.40
N GLU A 537 -2.29 12.69 -20.82
CA GLU A 537 -2.42 14.07 -21.33
C GLU A 537 -2.82 14.16 -22.81
N SER A 538 -3.07 13.04 -23.48
CA SER A 538 -3.47 13.07 -24.90
C SER A 538 -4.93 13.48 -25.08
N PRO A 539 -5.24 14.53 -25.87
CA PRO A 539 -6.62 14.89 -26.18
C PRO A 539 -7.32 13.82 -27.05
N VAL A 540 -6.53 12.96 -27.72
CA VAL A 540 -7.05 11.85 -28.52
C VAL A 540 -7.79 10.84 -27.65
N LEU A 541 -7.40 10.67 -26.38
CA LEU A 541 -8.07 9.75 -25.46
C LEU A 541 -9.54 10.13 -25.29
N GLY A 542 -9.82 11.40 -24.96
CA GLY A 542 -11.18 11.89 -24.77
C GLY A 542 -12.02 11.81 -26.05
N ALA A 543 -11.43 12.15 -27.20
CA ALA A 543 -12.11 12.08 -28.49
C ALA A 543 -12.43 10.63 -28.91
N LEU A 544 -11.46 9.72 -28.77
CA LEU A 544 -11.60 8.31 -29.13
C LEU A 544 -12.63 7.62 -28.23
N MET A 545 -12.54 7.82 -26.91
CA MET A 545 -13.51 7.25 -25.98
C MET A 545 -14.89 7.87 -26.15
N GLY A 546 -14.97 9.19 -26.39
CA GLY A 546 -16.23 9.84 -26.77
C GLY A 546 -16.89 9.18 -27.99
N LEU A 547 -16.10 8.87 -29.03
CA LEU A 547 -16.58 8.17 -30.23
C LEU A 547 -17.03 6.74 -29.93
N VAL A 548 -16.26 5.97 -29.15
CA VAL A 548 -16.61 4.59 -28.78
C VAL A 548 -17.91 4.56 -27.97
N GLY A 549 -18.06 5.42 -26.96
CA GLY A 549 -19.29 5.47 -26.18
C GLY A 549 -20.49 6.01 -26.96
N SER A 550 -20.30 7.01 -27.85
CA SER A 550 -21.36 7.40 -28.80
C SER A 550 -21.76 6.26 -29.72
N GLY A 551 -20.80 5.50 -30.25
CA GLY A 551 -21.04 4.30 -31.04
C GLY A 551 -21.78 3.23 -30.24
N SER A 552 -21.48 3.08 -28.96
CA SER A 552 -22.16 2.15 -28.05
C SER A 552 -23.60 2.54 -27.78
N ILE A 553 -23.89 3.83 -27.65
CA ILE A 553 -25.25 4.36 -27.56
C ILE A 553 -26.00 4.11 -28.87
N LEU A 554 -25.37 4.34 -30.03
CA LEU A 554 -25.99 4.03 -31.33
C LEU A 554 -26.25 2.51 -31.47
N TRP A 555 -25.32 1.67 -31.03
CA TRP A 555 -25.47 0.23 -31.02
C TRP A 555 -26.61 -0.25 -30.11
N PHE A 556 -26.81 0.39 -28.95
CA PHE A 556 -27.96 0.14 -28.08
C PHE A 556 -29.29 0.29 -28.84
N PHE A 557 -29.41 1.34 -29.65
CA PHE A 557 -30.64 1.62 -30.40
C PHE A 557 -30.79 0.79 -31.67
N LEU A 558 -29.71 0.59 -32.42
CA LEU A 558 -29.73 0.10 -33.81
C LEU A 558 -29.07 -1.27 -34.01
N GLY A 559 -28.25 -1.71 -33.06
CA GLY A 559 -27.46 -2.93 -33.15
C GLY A 559 -28.35 -4.17 -33.29
N ARG A 560 -27.91 -5.11 -34.14
CA ARG A 560 -28.53 -6.44 -34.32
C ARG A 560 -30.06 -6.44 -34.50
N ALA A 561 -30.60 -5.41 -35.17
CA ALA A 561 -32.03 -5.31 -35.44
C ALA A 561 -32.57 -6.47 -36.30
N GLU A 562 -31.71 -7.12 -37.08
CA GLU A 562 -32.05 -8.31 -37.88
C GLU A 562 -32.26 -9.56 -37.00
N GLU A 563 -31.47 -9.70 -35.93
CA GLU A 563 -31.49 -10.88 -35.04
C GLU A 563 -32.54 -10.74 -33.91
N TYR A 564 -32.67 -9.54 -33.34
CA TYR A 564 -33.55 -9.26 -32.20
C TYR A 564 -34.86 -8.54 -32.59
N GLY A 565 -35.11 -8.41 -33.90
CA GLY A 565 -36.29 -7.76 -34.48
C GLY A 565 -36.16 -6.25 -34.59
N ALA A 566 -36.85 -5.64 -35.57
CA ALA A 566 -36.73 -4.21 -35.90
C ALA A 566 -37.49 -3.27 -34.94
N ASP A 567 -38.47 -3.78 -34.20
CA ASP A 567 -39.26 -2.99 -33.24
C ASP A 567 -38.47 -2.69 -31.95
N PHE A 568 -38.24 -1.40 -31.68
CA PHE A 568 -37.55 -0.94 -30.48
C PHE A 568 -38.29 -1.30 -29.19
N ALA A 569 -39.62 -1.22 -29.18
CA ALA A 569 -40.40 -1.46 -27.96
C ALA A 569 -40.26 -2.91 -27.48
N VAL A 570 -40.23 -3.86 -28.43
CA VAL A 570 -40.02 -5.27 -28.15
C VAL A 570 -38.61 -5.54 -27.64
N ARG A 571 -37.57 -4.98 -28.28
CA ARG A 571 -36.18 -5.12 -27.82
C ARG A 571 -35.95 -4.51 -26.44
N TYR A 572 -36.59 -3.37 -26.16
CA TYR A 572 -36.49 -2.71 -24.86
C TYR A 572 -37.19 -3.51 -23.76
N ALA A 573 -38.35 -4.09 -24.05
CA ALA A 573 -39.03 -4.99 -23.12
C ALA A 573 -38.18 -6.23 -22.81
N SER A 574 -37.60 -6.88 -23.82
CA SER A 574 -36.70 -8.02 -23.60
C SER A 574 -35.43 -7.65 -22.83
N PHE A 575 -34.93 -6.43 -23.00
CA PHE A 575 -33.81 -5.92 -22.21
C PHE A 575 -34.17 -5.74 -20.74
N LEU A 576 -35.35 -5.18 -20.43
CA LEU A 576 -35.82 -5.05 -19.05
C LEU A 576 -36.05 -6.41 -18.40
N ASP A 577 -36.62 -7.36 -19.14
CA ASP A 577 -36.78 -8.74 -18.68
C ASP A 577 -35.41 -9.38 -18.37
N LEU A 578 -34.41 -9.15 -19.23
CA LEU A 578 -33.04 -9.61 -19.01
C LEU A 578 -32.43 -9.00 -17.73
N LEU A 579 -32.51 -7.68 -17.55
CA LEU A 579 -32.00 -7.02 -16.34
C LEU A 579 -32.70 -7.50 -15.06
N SER A 580 -33.97 -7.91 -15.14
CA SER A 580 -34.72 -8.42 -13.98
C SER A 580 -34.24 -9.78 -13.48
N ILE A 581 -33.44 -10.50 -14.27
CA ILE A 581 -32.90 -11.81 -13.91
C ILE A 581 -31.37 -11.81 -13.85
N ASP A 582 -30.71 -10.92 -14.60
CA ASP A 582 -29.26 -10.86 -14.69
C ASP A 582 -28.69 -9.75 -13.80
N ARG A 583 -27.85 -10.20 -12.87
CA ARG A 583 -27.13 -9.34 -11.94
C ARG A 583 -26.03 -8.56 -12.62
N VAL A 584 -25.33 -9.18 -13.58
CA VAL A 584 -24.17 -8.56 -14.23
C VAL A 584 -24.61 -7.34 -15.04
N GLY A 585 -25.63 -7.49 -15.89
CA GLY A 585 -26.22 -6.40 -16.65
C GLY A 585 -26.80 -5.29 -15.75
N SER A 586 -27.46 -5.67 -14.65
CA SER A 586 -27.96 -4.70 -13.68
C SER A 586 -26.85 -3.93 -12.98
N SER A 587 -25.71 -4.58 -12.70
CA SER A 587 -24.55 -3.93 -12.06
C SER A 587 -23.94 -2.84 -12.94
N PHE A 588 -23.96 -2.99 -14.27
CA PHE A 588 -23.46 -1.95 -15.19
C PHE A 588 -24.23 -0.64 -15.06
N LEU A 589 -25.55 -0.71 -14.82
CA LEU A 589 -26.36 0.50 -14.60
C LEU A 589 -26.02 1.20 -13.28
N VAL A 590 -25.72 0.42 -12.24
CA VAL A 590 -25.25 0.95 -10.95
C VAL A 590 -23.89 1.64 -11.15
N ASP A 591 -22.99 1.05 -11.93
CA ASP A 591 -21.69 1.64 -12.22
C ASP A 591 -21.79 2.94 -13.03
N LEU A 592 -22.67 3.01 -14.03
CA LEU A 592 -22.93 4.24 -14.77
C LEU A 592 -23.42 5.37 -13.85
N ALA A 593 -24.28 5.04 -12.88
CA ALA A 593 -24.75 6.01 -11.89
C ALA A 593 -23.62 6.47 -10.95
N ILE A 594 -22.74 5.55 -10.52
CA ILE A 594 -21.57 5.88 -9.70
C ILE A 594 -20.60 6.76 -10.49
N PHE A 595 -20.30 6.43 -11.74
CA PHE A 595 -19.43 7.26 -12.59
C PHE A 595 -20.02 8.65 -12.81
N ALA A 596 -21.33 8.76 -13.04
CA ALA A 596 -22.01 10.06 -13.13
C ALA A 596 -21.86 10.89 -11.84
N ALA A 597 -21.97 10.26 -10.67
CA ALA A 597 -21.87 10.93 -9.37
C ALA A 597 -20.44 11.34 -9.00
N PHE A 598 -19.44 10.53 -9.37
CA PHE A 598 -18.07 10.67 -8.88
C PHE A 598 -17.06 11.16 -9.92
N GLN A 599 -17.36 11.20 -11.23
CA GLN A 599 -16.43 11.70 -12.25
C GLN A 599 -15.88 13.10 -11.95
N GLY A 600 -16.71 13.96 -11.34
CA GLY A 600 -16.36 15.34 -11.02
C GLY A 600 -15.29 15.50 -9.95
N TRP A 601 -15.02 14.47 -9.15
CA TRP A 601 -14.12 14.54 -7.98
C TRP A 601 -12.63 14.68 -8.36
N LEU A 602 -12.27 14.39 -9.61
CA LEU A 602 -10.91 14.51 -10.13
C LEU A 602 -10.67 15.79 -10.94
N VAL A 603 -11.75 16.42 -11.41
CA VAL A 603 -11.70 17.59 -12.32
C VAL A 603 -11.08 18.80 -11.63
N ASP A 604 -11.48 19.08 -10.39
CA ASP A 604 -10.99 20.25 -9.65
C ASP A 604 -9.50 20.21 -9.41
N ASP A 605 -9.02 19.05 -8.96
CA ASP A 605 -7.60 18.85 -8.70
C ASP A 605 -6.79 18.86 -10.00
N ASP A 606 -7.35 18.36 -11.11
CA ASP A 606 -6.70 18.43 -12.43
C ASP A 606 -6.59 19.87 -12.97
N LEU A 607 -7.60 20.72 -12.76
CA LEU A 607 -7.53 22.14 -13.12
C LEU A 607 -6.53 22.91 -12.26
N LYS A 608 -6.50 22.64 -10.94
CA LYS A 608 -5.50 23.23 -10.04
C LYS A 608 -4.08 22.89 -10.45
N ARG A 609 -3.82 21.63 -10.85
CA ARG A 609 -2.49 21.21 -11.34
C ARG A 609 -2.01 22.01 -12.55
N ARG A 610 -2.95 22.41 -13.41
CA ARG A 610 -2.70 23.20 -14.62
C ARG A 610 -2.54 24.70 -14.34
N GLY A 611 -2.64 25.14 -13.08
CA GLY A 611 -2.54 26.55 -12.69
C GLY A 611 -3.75 27.39 -13.08
N VAL A 612 -4.88 26.74 -13.39
CA VAL A 612 -6.12 27.45 -13.75
C VAL A 612 -6.70 28.05 -12.47
N SER A 613 -6.96 29.36 -12.50
CA SER A 613 -7.53 30.06 -11.36
C SER A 613 -9.00 29.68 -11.17
N ASP A 614 -9.48 29.70 -9.92
CA ASP A 614 -10.89 29.45 -9.61
C ASP A 614 -11.80 30.36 -10.45
N GLY A 615 -12.63 29.75 -11.30
CA GLY A 615 -13.62 30.45 -12.12
C GLY A 615 -13.23 30.75 -13.58
N GLU A 616 -11.96 30.62 -13.97
CA GLU A 616 -11.50 30.92 -15.34
C GLU A 616 -12.11 29.97 -16.40
N LEU A 617 -12.30 28.70 -16.05
CA LEU A 617 -12.91 27.67 -16.89
C LEU A 617 -14.20 27.09 -16.28
N ALA A 618 -14.97 27.90 -15.54
CA ALA A 618 -16.14 27.46 -14.78
C ALA A 618 -17.19 26.70 -15.61
N LEU A 619 -17.37 27.05 -16.90
CA LEU A 619 -18.30 26.33 -17.78
C LEU A 619 -17.79 24.91 -18.07
N LEU A 620 -16.52 24.77 -18.44
CA LEU A 620 -15.91 23.47 -18.76
C LEU A 620 -15.89 22.57 -17.52
N GLU A 621 -15.55 23.14 -16.35
CA GLU A 621 -15.58 22.46 -15.05
C GLU A 621 -16.99 21.93 -14.72
N ARG A 622 -18.03 22.76 -14.84
CA ARG A 622 -19.42 22.34 -14.58
C ARG A 622 -19.91 21.29 -15.56
N VAL A 623 -19.56 21.45 -16.85
CA VAL A 623 -19.90 20.46 -17.88
C VAL A 623 -19.25 19.12 -17.55
N ALA A 624 -17.95 19.13 -17.18
CA ALA A 624 -17.23 17.92 -16.79
C ALA A 624 -17.85 17.20 -15.59
N LYS A 625 -18.33 17.96 -14.59
CA LYS A 625 -18.91 17.42 -13.36
C LYS A 625 -20.34 16.90 -13.54
N TYR A 626 -21.18 17.66 -14.25
CA TYR A 626 -22.63 17.48 -14.22
C TYR A 626 -23.24 16.93 -15.51
N VAL A 627 -22.47 16.79 -16.59
CA VAL A 627 -22.91 16.10 -17.81
C VAL A 627 -22.28 14.71 -17.85
N PRO A 628 -23.04 13.64 -17.49
CA PRO A 628 -22.58 12.25 -17.55
C PRO A 628 -21.91 11.91 -18.88
N PHE A 629 -20.77 11.24 -18.82
CA PHE A 629 -19.97 10.74 -19.96
C PHE A 629 -19.43 11.84 -20.89
N PHE A 630 -20.30 12.58 -21.58
CA PHE A 630 -19.94 13.60 -22.56
C PHE A 630 -19.23 14.80 -21.94
N GLY A 631 -19.56 15.14 -20.69
CA GLY A 631 -18.87 16.19 -19.96
C GLY A 631 -17.40 15.88 -19.76
N LEU A 632 -17.10 14.67 -19.29
CA LEU A 632 -15.72 14.21 -19.12
C LEU A 632 -14.99 14.05 -20.45
N ALA A 633 -15.65 13.52 -21.49
CA ALA A 633 -15.06 13.41 -22.82
C ALA A 633 -14.67 14.80 -23.37
N ALA A 634 -15.56 15.78 -23.27
CA ALA A 634 -15.28 17.15 -23.68
C ALA A 634 -14.17 17.80 -22.84
N TYR A 635 -14.17 17.56 -21.53
CA TYR A 635 -13.12 18.04 -20.62
C TYR A 635 -11.74 17.55 -21.04
N LEU A 636 -11.56 16.24 -21.30
CA LEU A 636 -10.27 15.68 -21.68
C LEU A 636 -9.75 16.19 -23.02
N VAL A 637 -10.65 16.57 -23.94
CA VAL A 637 -10.31 17.16 -25.24
C VAL A 637 -9.95 18.64 -25.12
N LEU A 638 -10.65 19.39 -24.27
CA LEU A 638 -10.61 20.85 -24.22
C LEU A 638 -9.80 21.42 -23.05
N ARG A 639 -9.38 20.59 -22.08
CA ARG A 639 -8.60 21.06 -20.93
C ARG A 639 -7.27 21.67 -21.38
N PRO A 640 -6.78 22.73 -20.71
CA PRO A 640 -5.47 23.31 -21.01
C PRO A 640 -4.35 22.27 -20.88
N SER A 641 -3.30 22.36 -21.69
CA SER A 641 -2.11 21.54 -21.49
C SER A 641 -1.37 21.94 -20.20
N LEU A 642 -0.64 21.00 -19.60
CA LEU A 642 0.27 21.33 -18.50
C LEU A 642 1.39 22.27 -19.01
N PRO A 643 1.87 23.21 -18.18
CA PRO A 643 3.02 24.03 -18.54
C PRO A 643 4.24 23.14 -18.82
N GLU A 644 5.04 23.55 -19.80
CA GLU A 644 6.36 22.97 -20.04
C GLU A 644 7.39 23.78 -19.25
N GLU A 645 8.40 23.11 -18.71
CA GLU A 645 9.52 23.79 -18.05
C GLU A 645 10.22 24.71 -19.07
N THR A 646 9.96 26.02 -19.00
CA THR A 646 10.58 26.98 -19.91
C THR A 646 12.07 27.01 -19.64
N GLY A 647 12.85 26.40 -20.54
CA GLY A 647 14.29 26.30 -20.44
C GLY A 647 14.99 27.66 -20.51
N ASN A 648 15.06 28.38 -19.39
CA ASN A 648 16.10 29.37 -19.14
C ASN A 648 17.37 28.64 -18.67
N ARG A 649 17.94 27.80 -19.55
CA ARG A 649 19.34 27.38 -19.49
C ARG A 649 20.15 28.11 -20.56
N TYR A 650 20.03 29.44 -20.67
CA TYR A 650 21.01 30.32 -21.33
C TYR A 650 20.69 31.79 -20.99
N GLN A 651 21.15 32.26 -19.83
CA GLN A 651 21.65 33.64 -19.63
C GLN A 651 22.76 33.63 -18.59
#